data_AF-A0A9D6RYW6-F1
#
_entry.id   AF-A0A9D6RYW6-F1
#
_cell.length_a   1.000
_cell.length_b   1.000
_cell.length_c   1.000
_cell.angle_alpha   90.00
_cell.angle_beta   90.00
_cell.angle_gamma   90.00
#
_symmetry.space_group_name_H-M   'P 1'
#
loop_
_entity.id
_entity.type
_entity.pdbx_description
1 polymer ?
#
loop_
_entity_poly.entity_id
_entity_poly.type
_entity_poly.pdbx_seq_one_letter_code
_entity_poly.pdbx_strand_id
1 'polypeptide(L)'
;MKDIFSYLHNFLDKLDKRQKISLVIILFILISLPLTLAAIKYQQIFKSKATEQNSGQERVSLLDLDNEEIYLQARRSAGTLYNNCSEKIRVSVGDEKNRPTSSITLRSQDTKFYLYVHSDKDDFIACAIAFEAQGKYCNPQTNKCTDWKELKPWFSYRSDNIGIARIDFANSSSGIYIGKFRPLNSNASWSNEVVVKVDNENPPADIGLSSSVPVVGQSLPRSQVQEQSLINNIDLSKYFMFNPGNTWIYQSKNYISGVTYPGVIGTTRLQIEADRLMCGLTIRPLRFTKDNPTAYWNPTIPNTNFNAGGTLDLRWMVVSPNSLNQKGFDKYFWAFRDKRYPRISTYPLRDIDTASYGPGYIYGNMTARVPGYNLGPKYIRYSSYLDFAEGDSLNVPDRQNDEYNCEPIGEKDKARAFPSSWKIRIEKDVKIHINNLHFKYFGPALRIDYFEGGTPLEQNIDGFLRESWFFIENVGLAKIQVKHFNNYGAINLYSQGSEQFAPNCIDDVDCWSDYMLYPNIEITLDKYFVNNERGLKLNAEIRKMNASEFGKRAVLKKGDTYEVQLYTNKKEKDQYIGYVEIRMTNSSGDIIKQGKWQWIDDKNFANESYQFISNLPIGQYQIQWRVWIPNEQFIKEELVTNTYEDEVSWSDPVTLVIESE
;
A
#
# COMPACT_ATOMS: atom_id res chain seq x y z
N MET A 1 15.02 -35.49 25.18
CA MET A 1 16.31 -34.96 24.68
C MET A 1 17.37 -34.88 25.78
N LYS A 2 17.12 -34.26 26.94
CA LYS A 2 18.10 -34.22 28.05
C LYS A 2 18.61 -35.61 28.49
N ASP A 3 17.75 -36.62 28.55
CA ASP A 3 18.14 -37.98 28.96
C ASP A 3 19.02 -38.68 27.91
N ILE A 4 18.80 -38.36 26.63
CA ILE A 4 19.62 -38.87 25.52
C ILE A 4 21.03 -38.26 25.58
N PHE A 5 21.13 -36.95 25.85
CA PHE A 5 22.43 -36.28 26.01
C PHE A 5 23.19 -36.78 27.25
N SER A 6 22.48 -37.03 28.36
CA SER A 6 23.11 -37.58 29.57
C SER A 6 23.61 -39.01 29.35
N TYR A 7 22.86 -39.83 28.61
CA TYR A 7 23.29 -41.20 28.26
C TYR A 7 24.48 -41.18 27.29
N LEU A 8 24.45 -40.31 26.28
CA LEU A 8 25.54 -40.16 25.31
C LEU A 8 26.83 -39.70 25.99
N HIS A 9 26.73 -38.77 26.95
CA HIS A 9 27.89 -38.27 27.68
C HIS A 9 28.55 -39.38 28.52
N ASN A 10 27.75 -40.13 29.28
CA ASN A 10 28.23 -41.26 30.08
C ASN A 10 28.78 -42.42 29.22
N PHE A 11 28.23 -42.62 28.02
CA PHE A 11 28.74 -43.60 27.07
C PHE A 11 30.08 -43.18 26.48
N LEU A 12 30.23 -41.90 26.11
CA LEU A 12 31.47 -41.35 25.57
C LEU A 12 32.60 -41.43 26.58
N ASP A 13 32.35 -41.21 27.88
CA ASP A 13 33.40 -41.27 28.91
C ASP A 13 33.97 -42.67 29.13
N LYS A 14 33.24 -43.73 28.75
CA LYS A 14 33.70 -45.12 28.85
C LYS A 14 34.55 -45.58 27.67
N LEU A 15 34.63 -44.79 26.60
CA LEU A 15 35.42 -45.13 25.41
C LEU A 15 36.87 -44.66 25.55
N ASP A 16 37.80 -45.51 25.12
CA ASP A 16 39.20 -45.11 24.98
C ASP A 16 39.39 -44.10 23.83
N LYS A 17 40.57 -43.49 23.75
CA LYS A 17 40.87 -42.44 22.74
C LYS A 17 40.70 -42.92 21.30
N ARG A 18 41.02 -44.19 20.99
CA ARG A 18 40.86 -44.74 19.64
C ARG A 18 39.39 -44.97 19.32
N GLN A 19 38.63 -45.50 20.27
CA GLN A 19 37.19 -45.72 20.13
C GLN A 19 36.42 -44.41 19.97
N LYS A 20 36.80 -43.34 20.69
CA LYS A 20 36.24 -41.99 20.53
C LYS A 20 36.45 -41.45 19.10
N ILE A 21 37.66 -41.61 18.56
CA ILE A 21 37.98 -41.18 17.19
C ILE A 21 37.16 -41.98 16.16
N SER A 22 37.08 -43.30 16.31
CA SER A 22 36.27 -44.14 15.42
C SER A 22 34.79 -43.78 15.47
N LEU A 23 34.24 -43.49 16.65
CA LEU A 23 32.85 -43.08 16.81
C LEU A 23 32.58 -41.71 16.15
N VAL A 24 33.50 -40.75 16.25
CA VAL A 24 33.39 -39.45 15.56
C VAL A 24 33.39 -39.62 14.05
N ILE A 25 34.25 -40.49 13.51
CA ILE A 25 34.29 -40.79 12.08
C ILE A 25 32.98 -41.46 11.62
N ILE A 26 32.46 -42.43 12.39
CA ILE A 26 31.19 -43.10 12.09
C ILE A 26 30.02 -42.11 12.14
N LEU A 27 29.95 -41.24 13.14
CA LEU A 27 28.94 -40.19 13.23
C LEU A 27 29.04 -39.20 12.06
N PHE A 28 30.26 -38.81 11.68
CA PHE A 28 30.47 -37.93 10.53
C PHE A 28 30.00 -38.58 9.23
N ILE A 29 30.27 -39.87 9.02
CA ILE A 29 29.78 -40.63 7.86
C ILE A 29 28.25 -40.77 7.90
N LEU A 30 27.67 -41.11 9.05
CA LEU A 30 26.22 -41.29 9.21
C LEU A 30 25.43 -39.98 9.02
N ILE A 31 26.03 -38.83 9.34
CA ILE A 31 25.40 -37.52 9.13
C ILE A 31 25.61 -37.03 7.68
N SER A 32 26.82 -37.20 7.12
CA SER A 32 27.15 -36.69 5.78
C SER A 32 26.53 -37.50 4.64
N LEU A 33 26.39 -38.82 4.78
CA LEU A 33 25.84 -39.68 3.73
C LEU A 33 24.37 -39.34 3.35
N PRO A 34 23.42 -39.19 4.29
CA PRO A 34 22.05 -38.80 3.95
C PRO A 34 21.94 -37.38 3.40
N LEU A 35 22.78 -36.43 3.85
CA LEU A 35 22.85 -35.08 3.28
C LEU A 35 23.34 -35.09 1.83
N THR A 36 24.35 -35.91 1.54
CA THR A 36 24.89 -36.07 0.18
C THR A 36 23.88 -36.75 -0.75
N LEU A 37 23.17 -37.78 -0.26
CA LEU A 37 22.09 -38.44 -1.01
C LEU A 37 20.90 -37.51 -1.24
N ALA A 38 20.54 -36.66 -0.27
CA ALA A 38 19.50 -35.64 -0.44
C ALA A 38 19.88 -34.60 -1.50
N ALA A 39 21.15 -34.16 -1.51
CA ALA A 39 21.66 -33.23 -2.52
C ALA A 39 21.67 -33.84 -3.94
N ILE A 40 22.06 -35.11 -4.09
CA ILE A 40 22.02 -35.83 -5.37
C ILE A 40 20.57 -35.98 -5.85
N LYS A 41 19.64 -36.37 -4.96
CA LYS A 41 18.22 -36.51 -5.30
C LYS A 41 17.60 -35.17 -5.69
N TYR A 42 17.98 -34.08 -5.02
CA TYR A 42 17.56 -32.72 -5.36
C TYR A 42 18.07 -32.30 -6.75
N GLN A 43 19.35 -32.56 -7.08
CA GLN A 43 19.90 -32.29 -8.42
C GLN A 43 19.22 -33.12 -9.52
N GLN A 44 18.85 -34.38 -9.24
CA GLN A 44 18.15 -35.22 -10.21
C GLN A 44 16.72 -34.74 -10.48
N ILE A 45 15.98 -34.32 -9.43
CA ILE A 45 14.64 -33.72 -9.57
C ILE A 45 14.70 -32.40 -10.37
N PHE A 46 15.75 -31.59 -10.14
CA PHE A 46 15.94 -30.34 -10.86
C PHE A 46 16.23 -30.57 -12.35
N LYS A 47 17.08 -31.57 -12.68
CA LYS A 47 17.36 -31.94 -14.07
C LYS A 47 16.16 -32.56 -14.79
N SER A 48 15.32 -33.35 -14.12
CA SER A 48 14.14 -33.95 -14.77
C SER A 48 13.10 -32.88 -15.12
N LYS A 49 12.86 -31.91 -14.23
CA LYS A 49 11.95 -30.78 -14.48
C LYS A 49 12.43 -29.86 -15.61
N ALA A 50 13.74 -29.65 -15.74
CA ALA A 50 14.31 -28.86 -16.84
C ALA A 50 14.19 -29.56 -18.21
N THR A 51 14.00 -30.89 -18.24
CA THR A 51 13.92 -31.66 -19.49
C THR A 51 12.47 -31.82 -19.98
N GLU A 52 11.48 -31.84 -19.07
CA GLU A 52 10.05 -31.87 -19.43
C GLU A 52 9.52 -30.54 -19.99
N GLN A 53 10.18 -29.41 -19.72
CA GLN A 53 9.76 -28.09 -20.25
C GLN A 53 10.14 -27.82 -21.72
N ASN A 54 10.93 -28.71 -22.36
CA ASN A 54 11.42 -28.48 -23.73
C ASN A 54 10.64 -29.21 -24.85
N SER A 55 9.52 -29.87 -24.57
CA SER A 55 8.78 -30.66 -25.59
C SER A 55 7.30 -30.32 -25.80
N GLY A 56 6.78 -29.25 -25.20
CA GLY A 56 5.38 -28.82 -25.38
C GLY A 56 5.25 -27.35 -25.74
N GLN A 57 4.86 -27.06 -26.99
CA GLN A 57 4.35 -25.75 -27.40
C GLN A 57 2.99 -25.49 -26.73
N GLU A 58 3.02 -24.96 -25.51
CA GLU A 58 1.87 -24.27 -24.91
C GLU A 58 2.34 -22.90 -24.42
N ARG A 59 1.56 -21.87 -24.76
CA ARG A 59 1.78 -20.48 -24.33
C ARG A 59 1.63 -20.42 -22.81
N VAL A 60 2.75 -20.51 -22.10
CA VAL A 60 2.83 -20.14 -20.69
C VAL A 60 2.69 -18.62 -20.59
N SER A 61 1.70 -18.15 -19.83
CA SER A 61 1.60 -16.75 -19.42
C SER A 61 2.85 -16.39 -18.63
N LEU A 62 3.53 -15.31 -19.02
CA LEU A 62 4.77 -14.75 -18.46
C LEU A 62 4.71 -14.30 -16.97
N LEU A 63 3.77 -14.82 -16.18
CA LEU A 63 3.61 -14.49 -14.76
C LEU A 63 4.39 -15.40 -13.80
N ASP A 64 5.06 -16.45 -14.29
CA ASP A 64 5.87 -17.35 -13.45
C ASP A 64 7.26 -17.58 -14.10
N LEU A 65 8.24 -16.71 -13.84
CA LEU A 65 9.65 -17.02 -14.13
C LEU A 65 10.58 -16.54 -12.99
N ASP A 66 10.98 -17.50 -12.15
CA ASP A 66 12.06 -17.44 -11.16
C ASP A 66 13.48 -17.47 -11.80
N ASN A 67 13.76 -16.66 -12.83
CA ASN A 67 15.11 -16.56 -13.40
C ASN A 67 15.74 -15.18 -13.14
N GLU A 68 16.03 -14.93 -11.86
CA GLU A 68 16.70 -13.74 -11.32
C GLU A 68 18.15 -13.55 -11.83
N GLU A 69 18.84 -14.65 -12.17
CA GLU A 69 20.29 -14.64 -12.43
C GLU A 69 20.67 -14.03 -13.80
N ILE A 70 19.82 -14.24 -14.83
CA ILE A 70 20.00 -13.66 -16.16
C ILE A 70 19.77 -12.13 -16.13
N TYR A 71 18.89 -11.66 -15.25
CA TYR A 71 18.55 -10.25 -15.13
C TYR A 71 19.58 -9.45 -14.31
N LEU A 72 20.12 -10.04 -13.25
CA LEU A 72 21.22 -9.47 -12.47
C LEU A 72 22.51 -9.28 -13.30
N GLN A 73 22.72 -10.12 -14.32
CA GLN A 73 23.84 -9.96 -15.26
C GLN A 73 23.66 -8.78 -16.22
N ALA A 74 22.44 -8.49 -16.69
CA ALA A 74 22.12 -7.32 -17.50
C ALA A 74 22.24 -5.99 -16.72
N ARG A 75 21.97 -6.03 -15.41
CA ARG A 75 22.08 -4.86 -14.51
C ARG A 75 23.52 -4.44 -14.26
N ARG A 76 24.48 -5.38 -14.28
CA ARG A 76 25.92 -5.08 -14.08
C ARG A 76 26.59 -4.43 -15.28
N SER A 77 26.02 -4.55 -16.47
CA SER A 77 26.54 -3.98 -17.72
C SER A 77 25.92 -2.63 -18.10
N ALA A 78 24.82 -2.22 -17.46
CA ALA A 78 24.12 -0.97 -17.73
C ALA A 78 24.88 0.29 -17.24
N GLY A 79 25.52 0.27 -16.08
CA GLY A 79 25.99 1.47 -15.37
C GLY A 79 27.09 2.34 -16.01
N THR A 80 27.60 2.00 -17.20
CA THR A 80 28.69 2.75 -17.86
C THR A 80 28.51 2.99 -19.37
N LEU A 81 27.36 2.65 -19.97
CA LEU A 81 27.18 2.67 -21.45
C LEU A 81 26.32 3.82 -22.02
N TYR A 82 25.82 4.75 -21.20
CA TYR A 82 24.71 5.63 -21.62
C TYR A 82 25.06 6.92 -22.37
N ASN A 83 26.34 7.26 -22.57
CA ASN A 83 26.71 8.56 -23.17
C ASN A 83 26.90 8.57 -24.70
N ASN A 84 26.69 7.45 -25.40
CA ASN A 84 26.94 7.36 -26.85
C ASN A 84 25.77 6.74 -27.65
N CYS A 85 24.52 7.16 -27.42
CA CYS A 85 23.48 6.92 -28.42
C CYS A 85 23.66 7.89 -29.60
N SER A 86 24.44 7.53 -30.61
CA SER A 86 24.43 8.26 -31.90
C SER A 86 23.47 7.63 -32.92
N GLU A 87 22.90 6.47 -32.60
CA GLU A 87 22.12 5.68 -33.54
C GLU A 87 20.70 6.22 -33.69
N LYS A 88 20.22 6.19 -34.94
CA LYS A 88 18.81 6.47 -35.24
C LYS A 88 17.94 5.32 -34.71
N ILE A 89 16.86 5.69 -34.04
CA ILE A 89 15.87 4.73 -33.52
C ILE A 89 14.68 4.63 -34.47
N ARG A 90 14.02 3.47 -34.50
CA ARG A 90 12.67 3.30 -35.04
C ARG A 90 11.68 3.19 -33.90
N VAL A 91 10.51 3.78 -34.10
CA VAL A 91 9.42 3.76 -33.12
C VAL A 91 8.16 3.22 -33.77
N SER A 92 7.48 2.34 -33.07
CA SER A 92 6.14 1.86 -33.41
C SER A 92 5.21 2.06 -32.22
N VAL A 93 3.91 2.02 -32.47
CA VAL A 93 2.83 2.19 -31.50
C VAL A 93 1.96 0.94 -31.44
N GLY A 94 1.46 0.61 -30.26
CA GLY A 94 0.52 -0.48 -30.03
C GLY A 94 -0.24 -0.28 -28.73
N ASP A 95 -1.22 -1.14 -28.48
CA ASP A 95 -1.83 -1.26 -27.15
C ASP A 95 -1.26 -2.50 -26.42
N GLU A 96 -1.75 -2.79 -25.22
CA GLU A 96 -1.29 -3.91 -24.40
C GLU A 96 -1.47 -5.29 -25.08
N LYS A 97 -2.35 -5.40 -26.08
CA LYS A 97 -2.73 -6.66 -26.73
C LYS A 97 -2.26 -6.77 -28.18
N ASN A 98 -1.95 -5.65 -28.82
CA ASN A 98 -1.72 -5.56 -30.25
C ASN A 98 -0.23 -5.58 -30.61
N ARG A 99 0.04 -5.99 -31.86
CA ARG A 99 1.38 -5.95 -32.42
C ARG A 99 1.82 -4.49 -32.63
N PRO A 100 3.12 -4.18 -32.51
CA PRO A 100 3.65 -2.86 -32.82
C PRO A 100 3.35 -2.48 -34.29
N THR A 101 2.85 -1.27 -34.52
CA THR A 101 2.50 -0.73 -35.85
C THR A 101 2.98 0.73 -36.01
N SER A 102 2.90 1.33 -37.20
CA SER A 102 3.19 2.77 -37.36
C SER A 102 2.02 3.68 -36.99
N SER A 103 0.82 3.12 -36.79
CA SER A 103 -0.39 3.88 -36.49
C SER A 103 -1.32 3.08 -35.59
N ILE A 104 -1.84 3.73 -34.54
CA ILE A 104 -2.89 3.19 -33.68
C ILE A 104 -4.12 4.09 -33.74
N THR A 105 -5.30 3.48 -33.63
CA THR A 105 -6.57 4.19 -33.40
C THR A 105 -7.02 3.89 -31.98
N LEU A 106 -7.20 4.95 -31.19
CA LEU A 106 -7.70 4.91 -29.83
C LEU A 106 -9.13 5.45 -29.81
N ARG A 107 -9.99 4.85 -28.99
CA ARG A 107 -11.28 5.47 -28.66
C ARG A 107 -11.01 6.69 -27.77
N SER A 108 -11.89 7.68 -27.78
CA SER A 108 -11.79 8.86 -26.89
C SER A 108 -11.63 8.53 -25.40
N GLN A 109 -12.10 7.34 -24.98
CA GLN A 109 -11.97 6.81 -23.63
C GLN A 109 -10.67 6.01 -23.38
N ASP A 110 -9.99 5.57 -24.45
CA ASP A 110 -8.71 4.86 -24.38
C ASP A 110 -7.60 5.91 -24.40
N THR A 111 -7.14 6.27 -23.21
CA THR A 111 -6.17 7.35 -23.02
C THR A 111 -4.73 6.87 -23.12
N LYS A 112 -4.46 5.58 -23.35
CA LYS A 112 -3.09 5.03 -23.32
C LYS A 112 -2.72 4.23 -24.56
N PHE A 113 -1.46 4.33 -24.96
CA PHE A 113 -0.81 3.44 -25.90
C PHE A 113 0.68 3.27 -25.53
N TYR A 114 1.33 2.31 -26.16
CA TYR A 114 2.71 1.93 -25.93
C TYR A 114 3.56 2.22 -27.17
N LEU A 115 4.72 2.83 -26.96
CA LEU A 115 5.81 2.95 -27.91
C LEU A 115 6.70 1.72 -27.81
N TYR A 116 7.08 1.16 -28.95
CA TYR A 116 8.13 0.16 -29.06
C TYR A 116 9.27 0.78 -29.84
N VAL A 117 10.47 0.69 -29.29
CA VAL A 117 11.64 1.42 -29.77
C VAL A 117 12.72 0.41 -30.17
N HIS A 118 13.08 0.41 -31.45
CA HIS A 118 14.02 -0.54 -32.05
C HIS A 118 15.24 0.20 -32.59
N SER A 119 16.44 -0.38 -32.50
CA SER A 119 17.60 0.20 -33.20
C SER A 119 17.50 -0.17 -34.67
N ASP A 120 18.04 0.68 -35.55
CA ASP A 120 18.23 0.31 -36.95
C ASP A 120 19.23 -0.86 -37.12
N LYS A 121 20.05 -1.16 -36.11
CA LYS A 121 21.10 -2.19 -36.17
C LYS A 121 20.85 -3.43 -35.30
N ASP A 122 20.14 -3.28 -34.19
CA ASP A 122 19.85 -4.37 -33.23
C ASP A 122 18.38 -4.31 -32.78
N ASP A 123 17.78 -5.47 -32.52
CA ASP A 123 16.40 -5.57 -32.01
C ASP A 123 16.24 -5.01 -30.58
N PHE A 124 17.33 -4.66 -29.90
CA PHE A 124 17.33 -4.17 -28.52
C PHE A 124 18.13 -2.88 -28.36
N ILE A 125 17.46 -1.75 -28.10
CA ILE A 125 18.14 -0.50 -27.73
C ILE A 125 18.50 -0.57 -26.24
N ALA A 126 19.75 -0.93 -25.97
CA ALA A 126 20.31 -0.80 -24.63
C ALA A 126 20.65 0.65 -24.26
N CYS A 127 20.65 1.59 -25.22
CA CYS A 127 21.34 2.86 -25.05
C CYS A 127 20.48 4.03 -24.52
N ALA A 128 19.14 3.99 -24.57
CA ALA A 128 18.29 5.13 -24.17
C ALA A 128 17.11 4.71 -23.30
N ILE A 129 17.00 5.32 -22.12
CA ILE A 129 15.91 5.09 -21.16
C ILE A 129 14.97 6.30 -21.03
N ALA A 130 15.33 7.41 -21.69
CA ALA A 130 14.54 8.62 -21.84
C ALA A 130 14.61 9.12 -23.29
N PHE A 131 13.50 9.68 -23.79
CA PHE A 131 13.39 10.20 -25.15
C PHE A 131 12.95 11.66 -25.16
N GLU A 132 13.51 12.44 -26.09
CA GLU A 132 12.90 13.68 -26.56
C GLU A 132 11.75 13.34 -27.51
N ALA A 133 10.65 14.09 -27.40
CA ALA A 133 9.48 13.93 -28.26
C ALA A 133 9.10 15.26 -28.91
N GLN A 134 8.83 15.22 -30.22
CA GLN A 134 8.16 16.28 -30.95
C GLN A 134 6.83 15.77 -31.47
N GLY A 135 5.82 16.63 -31.47
CA GLY A 135 4.48 16.28 -31.94
C GLY A 135 3.80 17.40 -32.71
N LYS A 136 2.83 16.98 -33.52
CA LYS A 136 1.85 17.86 -34.18
C LYS A 136 0.46 17.26 -34.10
N TYR A 137 -0.55 18.12 -34.02
CA TYR A 137 -1.97 17.74 -34.07
C TYR A 137 -2.54 18.13 -35.42
N CYS A 138 -3.25 17.21 -36.06
CA CYS A 138 -3.95 17.42 -37.32
C CYS A 138 -5.45 17.25 -37.10
N ASN A 139 -6.20 18.31 -37.42
CA ASN A 139 -7.67 18.28 -37.36
C ASN A 139 -8.20 17.55 -38.61
N PRO A 140 -8.93 16.43 -38.45
CA PRO A 140 -9.35 15.61 -39.59
C PRO A 140 -10.40 16.29 -40.49
N GLN A 141 -11.16 17.26 -39.96
CA GLN A 141 -12.18 17.99 -40.72
C GLN A 141 -11.57 19.06 -41.63
N THR A 142 -10.51 19.73 -41.15
CA THR A 142 -9.87 20.84 -41.89
C THR A 142 -8.60 20.41 -42.62
N ASN A 143 -8.09 19.21 -42.32
CA ASN A 143 -6.80 18.70 -42.76
C ASN A 143 -5.62 19.66 -42.45
N LYS A 144 -5.78 20.55 -41.46
CA LYS A 144 -4.73 21.46 -40.99
C LYS A 144 -4.01 20.85 -39.80
N CYS A 145 -2.69 20.87 -39.85
CA CYS A 145 -1.82 20.44 -38.77
C CYS A 145 -1.17 21.63 -38.07
N THR A 146 -0.93 21.51 -36.76
CA THR A 146 -0.06 22.44 -36.03
C THR A 146 1.40 22.25 -36.43
N ASP A 147 2.24 23.23 -36.13
CA ASP A 147 3.69 23.06 -36.20
C ASP A 147 4.18 22.00 -35.23
N TRP A 148 5.36 21.46 -35.51
CA TRP A 148 6.08 20.61 -34.57
C TRP A 148 6.42 21.39 -33.31
N LYS A 149 5.92 20.92 -32.18
CA LYS A 149 6.26 21.48 -30.87
C LYS A 149 6.92 20.42 -30.02
N GLU A 150 7.84 20.87 -29.17
CA GLU A 150 8.37 20.04 -28.09
C GLU A 150 7.20 19.65 -27.18
N LEU A 151 7.11 18.37 -26.89
CA LEU A 151 6.07 17.85 -26.04
C LEU A 151 6.67 17.63 -24.65
N LYS A 152 6.69 18.70 -23.85
CA LYS A 152 7.12 18.66 -22.44
C LYS A 152 5.97 18.17 -21.55
N PRO A 153 6.15 17.09 -20.79
CA PRO A 153 6.83 15.89 -21.25
C PRO A 153 5.80 14.82 -21.55
N TRP A 154 5.89 14.25 -22.75
CA TRP A 154 5.47 12.88 -22.97
C TRP A 154 6.44 12.00 -22.19
N PHE A 155 6.29 11.96 -20.86
CA PHE A 155 7.16 11.20 -20.00
C PHE A 155 7.14 9.76 -20.48
N SER A 156 8.31 9.29 -20.87
CA SER A 156 8.49 7.94 -21.39
C SER A 156 8.31 6.98 -20.21
N TYR A 157 7.09 6.48 -19.99
CA TYR A 157 6.83 5.50 -18.95
C TYR A 157 7.39 4.16 -19.41
N ARG A 158 8.55 3.69 -18.94
CA ARG A 158 8.99 2.32 -19.24
C ARG A 158 7.95 1.31 -18.73
N SER A 159 7.01 0.85 -19.55
CA SER A 159 6.19 -0.31 -19.20
C SER A 159 7.02 -1.56 -19.48
N ASP A 160 6.90 -2.55 -18.63
CA ASP A 160 7.48 -3.87 -18.82
C ASP A 160 6.87 -4.61 -20.02
N ASN A 161 7.74 -5.43 -20.63
CA ASN A 161 7.63 -6.53 -21.61
C ASN A 161 6.66 -6.47 -22.82
N ILE A 162 5.85 -5.41 -22.99
CA ILE A 162 4.96 -5.21 -24.16
C ILE A 162 5.07 -3.76 -24.68
N GLY A 163 6.20 -3.09 -24.47
CA GLY A 163 6.44 -1.70 -24.87
C GLY A 163 7.69 -1.16 -24.19
N ILE A 164 8.26 -0.06 -24.68
CA ILE A 164 9.42 0.63 -24.08
C ILE A 164 9.00 1.96 -23.45
N ALA A 165 7.89 2.56 -23.92
CA ALA A 165 7.31 3.73 -23.26
C ALA A 165 5.77 3.70 -23.35
N ARG A 166 5.03 3.99 -22.27
CA ARG A 166 3.59 4.29 -22.34
C ARG A 166 3.41 5.80 -22.52
N ILE A 167 2.35 6.21 -23.21
CA ILE A 167 1.95 7.60 -23.34
C ILE A 167 0.47 7.74 -22.99
N ASP A 168 0.17 8.62 -22.04
CA ASP A 168 -1.19 8.97 -21.63
C ASP A 168 -1.64 10.27 -22.31
N PHE A 169 -2.70 10.19 -23.12
CA PHE A 169 -3.39 11.32 -23.77
C PHE A 169 -4.56 11.78 -22.89
N ALA A 170 -4.29 12.54 -21.84
CA ALA A 170 -5.36 13.15 -21.05
C ALA A 170 -6.09 14.23 -21.88
N ASN A 171 -7.42 14.18 -21.95
CA ASN A 171 -8.29 15.22 -22.52
C ASN A 171 -7.99 15.65 -23.97
N SER A 172 -7.60 14.70 -24.81
CA SER A 172 -7.25 14.99 -26.19
C SER A 172 -8.49 15.07 -27.08
N SER A 173 -8.66 16.20 -27.77
CA SER A 173 -9.71 16.36 -28.77
C SER A 173 -9.57 15.30 -29.86
N SER A 174 -10.68 14.80 -30.40
CA SER A 174 -10.60 13.91 -31.57
C SER A 174 -9.73 14.48 -32.67
N GLY A 175 -8.91 13.63 -33.27
CA GLY A 175 -8.05 13.99 -34.38
C GLY A 175 -6.83 13.11 -34.49
N ILE A 176 -5.85 13.56 -35.27
CA ILE A 176 -4.68 12.77 -35.63
C ILE A 176 -3.45 13.42 -34.99
N TYR A 177 -2.81 12.68 -34.09
CA TYR A 177 -1.58 13.10 -33.44
C TYR A 177 -0.41 12.37 -34.08
N ILE A 178 0.63 13.12 -34.44
CA ILE A 178 1.81 12.58 -35.10
C ILE A 178 3.01 12.90 -34.23
N GLY A 179 3.75 11.87 -33.82
CA GLY A 179 4.91 11.97 -32.94
C GLY A 179 6.18 11.44 -33.59
N LYS A 180 7.33 11.96 -33.17
CA LYS A 180 8.67 11.42 -33.48
C LYS A 180 9.57 11.59 -32.27
N PHE A 181 10.54 10.68 -32.14
CA PHE A 181 11.34 10.54 -30.92
C PHE A 181 12.83 10.44 -31.23
N ARG A 182 13.66 10.78 -30.25
CA ARG A 182 15.08 10.45 -30.24
C ARG A 182 15.57 10.32 -28.79
N PRO A 183 16.68 9.64 -28.52
CA PRO A 183 17.24 9.59 -27.17
C PRO A 183 17.43 10.99 -26.56
N LEU A 184 17.15 11.14 -25.28
CA LEU A 184 17.32 12.41 -24.57
C LEU A 184 18.77 12.87 -24.59
N ASN A 185 19.01 14.17 -24.84
CA ASN A 185 20.35 14.77 -24.91
C ASN A 185 21.28 14.13 -25.95
N SER A 186 20.70 13.52 -26.99
CA SER A 186 21.45 12.87 -28.06
C SER A 186 21.46 13.68 -29.35
N ASN A 187 22.57 13.57 -30.08
CA ASN A 187 22.70 14.07 -31.45
C ASN A 187 22.11 13.10 -32.50
N ALA A 188 21.45 12.03 -32.08
CA ALA A 188 20.77 11.10 -32.97
C ALA A 188 19.69 11.81 -33.81
N SER A 189 19.50 11.28 -35.01
CA SER A 189 18.39 11.68 -35.88
C SER A 189 17.05 11.28 -35.26
N TRP A 190 16.01 12.07 -35.52
CA TRP A 190 14.64 11.73 -35.16
C TRP A 190 14.21 10.39 -35.79
N SER A 191 13.37 9.66 -35.07
CA SER A 191 12.75 8.41 -35.50
C SER A 191 11.84 8.60 -36.71
N ASN A 192 11.29 7.50 -37.22
CA ASN A 192 10.09 7.57 -38.05
C ASN A 192 8.92 8.22 -37.28
N GLU A 193 7.97 8.77 -38.03
CA GLU A 193 6.72 9.26 -37.46
C GLU A 193 5.85 8.08 -37.01
N VAL A 194 5.15 8.26 -35.89
CA VAL A 194 4.06 7.39 -35.46
C VAL A 194 2.76 8.19 -35.38
N VAL A 195 1.65 7.52 -35.69
CA VAL A 195 0.35 8.16 -35.80
C VAL A 195 -0.60 7.61 -34.74
N VAL A 196 -1.25 8.49 -33.99
CA VAL A 196 -2.28 8.15 -33.00
C VAL A 196 -3.55 8.87 -33.42
N LYS A 197 -4.55 8.10 -33.85
CA LYS A 197 -5.87 8.62 -34.20
C LYS A 197 -6.76 8.49 -32.96
N VAL A 198 -7.36 9.60 -32.52
CA VAL A 198 -8.31 9.60 -31.41
C VAL A 198 -9.70 9.82 -32.00
N ASP A 199 -10.52 8.77 -31.97
CA ASP A 199 -11.87 8.81 -32.52
C ASP A 199 -12.88 9.19 -31.44
N ASN A 200 -13.73 10.17 -31.76
CA ASN A 200 -14.84 10.63 -30.92
C ASN A 200 -16.08 9.72 -31.04
N GLU A 201 -15.94 8.48 -31.51
CA GLU A 201 -17.09 7.58 -31.63
C GLU A 201 -17.81 7.54 -30.29
N ASN A 202 -19.11 7.88 -30.33
CA ASN A 202 -20.01 7.71 -29.20
C ASN A 202 -19.76 6.30 -28.63
N PRO A 203 -19.66 6.15 -27.30
CA PRO A 203 -19.47 4.83 -26.70
C PRO A 203 -20.46 3.86 -27.35
N PRO A 204 -20.04 2.67 -27.77
CA PRO A 204 -20.91 1.75 -28.49
C PRO A 204 -22.19 1.58 -27.68
N ALA A 205 -23.32 1.97 -28.28
CA ALA A 205 -24.62 1.74 -27.72
C ALA A 205 -24.76 0.22 -27.51
N ASP A 206 -24.86 -0.18 -26.25
CA ASP A 206 -25.23 -1.51 -25.78
C ASP A 206 -24.34 -2.71 -26.13
N ILE A 207 -23.68 -3.23 -25.09
CA ILE A 207 -23.73 -4.68 -24.83
C ILE A 207 -25.16 -4.96 -24.35
N GLY A 208 -25.98 -5.48 -25.26
CA GLY A 208 -27.41 -5.67 -25.07
C GLY A 208 -27.81 -6.37 -23.77
N LEU A 209 -28.37 -5.60 -22.85
CA LEU A 209 -29.44 -6.08 -21.97
C LEU A 209 -30.75 -5.80 -22.69
N SER A 210 -31.18 -6.79 -23.47
CA SER A 210 -32.51 -6.90 -24.06
C SER A 210 -33.58 -6.65 -22.98
N SER A 211 -34.17 -5.45 -22.96
CA SER A 211 -35.49 -5.22 -22.39
C SER A 211 -36.43 -4.80 -23.51
N SER A 212 -37.07 -5.79 -24.12
CA SER A 212 -38.20 -5.60 -25.01
C SER A 212 -39.44 -5.26 -24.20
N VAL A 213 -39.74 -3.97 -24.05
CA VAL A 213 -41.11 -3.49 -23.87
C VAL A 213 -41.30 -2.22 -24.71
N PRO A 214 -42.22 -2.20 -25.69
CA PRO A 214 -42.52 -1.00 -26.43
C PRO A 214 -43.56 -0.18 -25.64
N VAL A 215 -43.23 1.07 -25.28
CA VAL A 215 -44.26 2.06 -24.93
C VAL A 215 -44.01 3.34 -25.72
N VAL A 216 -44.98 3.61 -26.57
CA VAL A 216 -45.14 4.78 -27.43
C VAL A 216 -45.38 6.02 -26.57
N GLY A 217 -44.61 7.09 -26.84
CA GLY A 217 -45.09 8.46 -26.76
C GLY A 217 -45.19 9.10 -25.36
N GLN A 218 -44.06 9.29 -24.67
CA GLN A 218 -43.92 10.41 -23.71
C GLN A 218 -42.52 11.01 -23.80
N SER A 219 -42.45 12.32 -24.03
CA SER A 219 -41.22 13.10 -23.90
C SER A 219 -40.75 13.04 -22.44
N LEU A 220 -39.65 12.34 -22.19
CA LEU A 220 -39.05 12.29 -20.85
C LEU A 220 -38.60 13.69 -20.41
N PRO A 221 -38.82 14.05 -19.13
CA PRO A 221 -38.43 15.34 -18.59
C PRO A 221 -36.90 15.51 -18.60
N ARG A 222 -36.47 16.74 -18.87
CA ARG A 222 -35.07 17.20 -19.00
C ARG A 222 -34.17 16.87 -17.80
N SER A 223 -34.73 16.41 -16.68
CA SER A 223 -34.00 15.97 -15.48
C SER A 223 -33.34 14.60 -15.61
N GLN A 224 -33.72 13.76 -16.58
CA GLN A 224 -33.08 12.45 -16.78
C GLN A 224 -31.92 12.46 -17.79
N VAL A 225 -31.81 13.51 -18.63
CA VAL A 225 -30.70 13.63 -19.60
C VAL A 225 -29.38 14.04 -18.92
N GLN A 226 -29.43 14.62 -17.71
CA GLN A 226 -28.23 14.91 -16.92
C GLN A 226 -27.69 13.70 -16.13
N GLU A 227 -28.49 12.65 -15.96
CA GLU A 227 -28.06 11.44 -15.24
C GLU A 227 -27.27 10.47 -16.16
N GLN A 228 -27.53 10.49 -17.47
CA GLN A 228 -26.81 9.65 -18.42
C GLN A 228 -25.38 10.12 -18.74
N SER A 229 -25.02 11.39 -18.49
CA SER A 229 -23.61 11.84 -18.59
C SER A 229 -22.79 11.56 -17.32
N LEU A 230 -23.40 11.02 -16.26
CA LEU A 230 -22.73 10.62 -15.02
C LEU A 230 -22.29 9.13 -15.04
N ILE A 231 -22.71 8.35 -16.04
CA ILE A 231 -22.45 6.90 -16.11
C ILE A 231 -20.96 6.56 -16.32
N ASN A 232 -20.12 7.52 -16.69
CA ASN A 232 -18.69 7.26 -16.98
C ASN A 232 -17.72 7.78 -15.90
N ASN A 233 -18.18 8.40 -14.82
CA ASN A 233 -17.29 8.81 -13.75
C ASN A 233 -17.02 7.65 -12.78
N ILE A 234 -15.76 7.32 -12.56
CA ILE A 234 -15.35 6.42 -11.49
C ILE A 234 -15.39 7.23 -10.19
N ASP A 235 -16.23 6.78 -9.27
CA ASP A 235 -16.32 7.33 -7.91
C ASP A 235 -15.28 6.65 -7.01
N LEU A 236 -14.26 7.41 -6.61
CA LEU A 236 -13.19 6.92 -5.77
C LEU A 236 -13.68 6.64 -4.33
N SER A 237 -14.83 7.18 -3.90
CA SER A 237 -15.37 6.90 -2.56
C SER A 237 -15.71 5.42 -2.34
N LYS A 238 -15.96 4.65 -3.42
CA LYS A 238 -16.19 3.20 -3.36
C LYS A 238 -14.93 2.40 -3.01
N TYR A 239 -13.76 3.00 -3.21
CA TYR A 239 -12.45 2.41 -2.92
C TYR A 239 -11.88 2.94 -1.61
N PHE A 240 -12.19 4.17 -1.25
CA PHE A 240 -11.75 4.82 -0.03
C PHE A 240 -12.76 4.60 1.11
N MET A 241 -12.71 3.42 1.75
CA MET A 241 -13.58 3.08 2.88
C MET A 241 -13.23 3.88 4.14
N PHE A 242 -13.77 5.09 4.26
CA PHE A 242 -13.42 6.04 5.31
C PHE A 242 -14.27 5.94 6.58
N ASN A 243 -15.02 4.88 6.86
CA ASN A 243 -15.90 4.92 8.05
C ASN A 243 -15.12 4.66 9.36
N PRO A 244 -15.36 5.44 10.44
CA PRO A 244 -14.72 5.23 11.74
C PRO A 244 -14.88 3.79 12.24
N GLY A 245 -13.83 3.26 12.88
CA GLY A 245 -13.80 1.88 13.41
C GLY A 245 -13.36 0.81 12.40
N ASN A 246 -13.44 1.08 11.09
CA ASN A 246 -12.89 0.17 10.09
C ASN A 246 -11.38 -0.03 10.32
N THR A 247 -10.92 -1.27 10.13
CA THR A 247 -9.53 -1.67 10.42
C THR A 247 -9.01 -2.61 9.35
N TRP A 248 -7.75 -2.44 8.94
CA TRP A 248 -7.03 -3.34 8.04
C TRP A 248 -5.74 -3.79 8.70
N ILE A 249 -5.41 -5.07 8.53
CA ILE A 249 -4.16 -5.68 8.96
C ILE A 249 -3.41 -6.13 7.71
N TYR A 250 -2.16 -5.70 7.60
CA TYR A 250 -1.29 -5.97 6.48
C TYR A 250 -0.08 -6.77 6.93
N GLN A 251 0.30 -7.75 6.11
CA GLN A 251 1.65 -8.29 6.15
C GLN A 251 2.59 -7.31 5.46
N SER A 252 3.59 -6.81 6.20
CA SER A 252 4.65 -5.92 5.71
C SER A 252 5.92 -6.71 5.46
N LYS A 253 6.56 -6.47 4.32
CA LYS A 253 7.85 -7.02 3.94
C LYS A 253 8.77 -5.87 3.58
N ASN A 254 9.94 -5.80 4.22
CA ASN A 254 10.95 -4.80 3.94
C ASN A 254 12.20 -5.49 3.36
N TYR A 255 12.53 -5.14 2.12
CA TYR A 255 13.62 -5.68 1.32
C TYR A 255 14.85 -4.76 1.26
N ILE A 256 14.81 -3.60 1.93
CA ILE A 256 15.94 -2.66 2.06
C ILE A 256 17.07 -3.40 2.80
N SER A 257 18.24 -3.47 2.17
CA SER A 257 19.33 -4.38 2.54
C SER A 257 20.01 -4.06 3.87
N GLY A 258 20.49 -5.15 4.49
CA GLY A 258 20.99 -5.23 5.87
C GLY A 258 20.52 -6.51 6.59
N VAL A 259 19.45 -7.13 6.10
CA VAL A 259 18.90 -8.41 6.60
C VAL A 259 18.68 -9.36 5.43
N THR A 260 18.98 -10.64 5.65
CA THR A 260 18.82 -11.76 4.72
C THR A 260 17.45 -11.75 4.00
N TYR A 261 17.46 -12.06 2.70
CA TYR A 261 16.27 -12.52 1.98
C TYR A 261 15.62 -13.66 2.80
N PRO A 262 14.31 -13.63 3.07
CA PRO A 262 13.23 -12.97 2.32
C PRO A 262 12.85 -11.54 2.76
N GLY A 263 13.73 -10.80 3.44
CA GLY A 263 13.43 -9.48 3.99
C GLY A 263 12.83 -9.56 5.40
N VAL A 264 12.71 -8.42 6.08
CA VAL A 264 12.11 -8.40 7.43
C VAL A 264 10.59 -8.36 7.29
N ILE A 265 9.91 -9.30 7.96
CA ILE A 265 8.46 -9.37 8.00
C ILE A 265 7.94 -8.71 9.28
N GLY A 266 6.87 -7.95 9.15
CA GLY A 266 6.11 -7.39 10.26
C GLY A 266 4.64 -7.23 9.90
N THR A 267 3.87 -6.73 10.85
CA THR A 267 2.46 -6.40 10.71
C THR A 267 2.29 -4.90 10.78
N THR A 268 1.66 -4.34 9.76
CA THR A 268 1.16 -2.95 9.79
C THR A 268 -0.35 -3.00 9.92
N ARG A 269 -0.91 -2.09 10.70
CA ARG A 269 -2.35 -1.93 10.82
C ARG A 269 -2.75 -0.51 10.48
N LEU A 270 -3.82 -0.36 9.70
CA LEU A 270 -4.52 0.89 9.44
C LEU A 270 -5.86 0.86 10.18
N GLN A 271 -6.20 1.92 10.89
CA GLN A 271 -7.51 2.08 11.55
C GLN A 271 -8.08 3.48 11.30
N ILE A 272 -9.38 3.56 11.04
CA ILE A 272 -10.08 4.84 10.88
C ILE A 272 -10.56 5.33 12.24
N GLU A 273 -10.18 6.55 12.60
CA GLU A 273 -10.62 7.19 13.85
C GLU A 273 -11.95 7.95 13.68
N ALA A 274 -12.53 8.36 14.80
CA ALA A 274 -13.67 9.27 14.80
C ALA A 274 -13.29 10.66 14.23
N ASP A 275 -14.28 11.36 13.66
CA ASP A 275 -14.07 12.70 13.10
C ASP A 275 -13.57 13.69 14.17
N ARG A 276 -12.67 14.57 13.76
CA ARG A 276 -12.11 15.65 14.57
C ARG A 276 -12.27 16.97 13.86
N LEU A 277 -12.43 18.04 14.62
CA LEU A 277 -12.36 19.39 14.13
C LEU A 277 -10.95 19.87 14.41
N MET A 278 -10.25 20.27 13.37
CA MET A 278 -8.92 20.87 13.48
C MET A 278 -8.89 22.03 12.51
N CYS A 279 -8.61 23.24 13.00
CA CYS A 279 -8.48 24.42 12.14
C CYS A 279 -9.70 24.68 11.24
N GLY A 280 -10.91 24.44 11.75
CA GLY A 280 -12.16 24.58 10.97
C GLY A 280 -12.40 23.47 9.93
N LEU A 281 -11.48 22.50 9.81
CA LEU A 281 -11.62 21.32 8.97
C LEU A 281 -12.13 20.15 9.79
N THR A 282 -13.14 19.46 9.27
CA THR A 282 -13.45 18.10 9.73
C THR A 282 -12.41 17.16 9.13
N ILE A 283 -11.53 16.63 9.96
CA ILE A 283 -10.56 15.60 9.61
C ILE A 283 -11.04 14.24 10.10
N ARG A 284 -10.68 13.20 9.35
CA ARG A 284 -10.87 11.80 9.73
C ARG A 284 -9.50 11.13 9.77
N PRO A 285 -8.87 11.03 10.95
CA PRO A 285 -7.52 10.51 11.06
C PRO A 285 -7.43 9.04 10.64
N LEU A 286 -6.38 8.73 9.88
CA LEU A 286 -5.94 7.39 9.53
C LEU A 286 -4.76 7.01 10.42
N ARG A 287 -4.96 6.02 11.29
CA ARG A 287 -3.94 5.55 12.23
C ARG A 287 -3.21 4.35 11.66
N PHE A 288 -1.93 4.53 11.39
CA PHE A 288 -1.00 3.46 11.04
C PHE A 288 -0.17 3.07 12.26
N THR A 289 -0.23 1.80 12.63
CA THR A 289 0.61 1.24 13.71
C THR A 289 1.35 0.01 13.23
N LYS A 290 2.54 -0.26 13.79
CA LYS A 290 3.35 -1.43 13.40
C LYS A 290 3.89 -2.21 14.60
N ASP A 291 3.94 -3.53 14.46
CA ASP A 291 4.50 -4.42 15.49
C ASP A 291 6.04 -4.44 15.50
N ASN A 292 6.65 -4.18 14.35
CA ASN A 292 8.09 -4.26 14.12
C ASN A 292 8.60 -2.90 13.62
N PRO A 293 9.66 -2.32 14.22
CA PRO A 293 10.18 -1.03 13.78
C PRO A 293 10.72 -1.01 12.33
N THR A 294 10.97 -2.18 11.76
CA THR A 294 11.41 -2.35 10.37
C THR A 294 10.26 -2.53 9.36
N ALA A 295 9.00 -2.64 9.84
CA ALA A 295 7.81 -2.71 8.98
C ALA A 295 7.57 -1.37 8.24
N TYR A 296 6.54 -1.34 7.39
CA TYR A 296 6.25 -0.21 6.49
C TYR A 296 6.19 1.15 7.22
N TRP A 297 6.44 2.18 6.41
CA TRP A 297 6.58 3.62 6.66
C TRP A 297 7.69 3.96 7.67
N ASN A 298 8.67 4.76 7.22
CA ASN A 298 9.80 5.20 8.03
C ASN A 298 10.51 4.02 8.77
N PRO A 299 10.90 2.92 8.09
CA PRO A 299 11.45 1.75 8.77
C PRO A 299 12.85 2.02 9.35
N THR A 300 13.18 1.41 10.50
CA THR A 300 14.58 1.33 10.94
C THR A 300 15.35 0.39 10.00
N ILE A 301 16.49 0.84 9.49
CA ILE A 301 17.33 0.06 8.56
C ILE A 301 18.55 -0.45 9.33
N PRO A 302 18.69 -1.78 9.54
CA PRO A 302 19.81 -2.34 10.28
C PRO A 302 21.17 -1.93 9.70
N ASN A 303 22.16 -1.72 10.58
CA ASN A 303 23.53 -1.33 10.22
C ASN A 303 23.69 0.04 9.54
N THR A 304 22.67 0.90 9.61
CA THR A 304 22.79 2.31 9.23
C THR A 304 22.64 3.18 10.47
N ASN A 305 23.34 4.32 10.52
CA ASN A 305 23.08 5.38 11.50
C ASN A 305 21.74 6.09 11.22
N PHE A 306 21.03 5.67 10.16
CA PHE A 306 19.76 6.23 9.74
C PHE A 306 18.63 5.57 10.54
N ASN A 307 18.37 6.10 11.73
CA ASN A 307 17.13 5.80 12.44
C ASN A 307 16.03 6.71 11.90
N ALA A 308 15.38 6.26 10.83
CA ALA A 308 14.24 6.92 10.22
C ALA A 308 13.00 6.84 11.11
N GLY A 309 13.07 7.04 12.43
CA GLY A 309 11.88 6.98 13.30
C GLY A 309 11.07 5.67 13.22
N GLY A 310 11.73 4.53 12.95
CA GLY A 310 11.05 3.23 12.85
C GLY A 310 10.36 2.77 14.13
N THR A 311 10.68 3.39 15.26
CA THR A 311 10.00 3.14 16.53
C THR A 311 8.69 3.91 16.69
N LEU A 312 8.33 4.77 15.75
CA LEU A 312 7.13 5.59 15.79
C LEU A 312 5.94 4.83 15.18
N ASP A 313 4.73 5.29 15.51
CA ASP A 313 3.45 5.10 14.83
C ASP A 313 3.06 6.40 14.08
N LEU A 314 2.19 6.30 13.06
CA LEU A 314 1.80 7.41 12.17
C LEU A 314 0.30 7.66 12.29
N ARG A 315 -0.10 8.92 12.44
CA ARG A 315 -1.48 9.36 12.37
C ARG A 315 -1.62 10.43 11.30
N TRP A 316 -2.33 10.08 10.24
CA TRP A 316 -2.45 10.90 9.05
C TRP A 316 -3.82 11.59 9.01
N MET A 317 -3.82 12.92 9.00
CA MET A 317 -5.03 13.73 9.16
C MET A 317 -5.68 13.95 7.80
N VAL A 318 -6.40 12.95 7.32
CA VAL A 318 -7.15 13.05 6.06
C VAL A 318 -8.35 13.96 6.28
N VAL A 319 -8.61 14.89 5.35
CA VAL A 319 -9.80 15.74 5.44
C VAL A 319 -11.02 14.92 5.09
N SER A 320 -12.04 14.97 5.96
CA SER A 320 -13.27 14.23 5.77
C SER A 320 -13.90 14.62 4.44
N PRO A 321 -14.35 13.65 3.62
CA PRO A 321 -15.00 13.94 2.34
C PRO A 321 -16.24 14.83 2.49
N ASN A 322 -16.86 14.84 3.66
CA ASN A 322 -18.05 15.61 3.99
C ASN A 322 -17.72 17.03 4.53
N SER A 323 -16.44 17.40 4.62
CA SER A 323 -16.02 18.73 5.08
C SER A 323 -16.45 19.79 4.06
N LEU A 324 -17.37 20.68 4.46
CA LEU A 324 -17.93 21.73 3.59
C LEU A 324 -17.11 23.03 3.58
N ASN A 325 -16.07 23.13 4.41
CA ASN A 325 -15.43 24.41 4.75
C ASN A 325 -14.26 24.81 3.83
N GLN A 326 -13.92 24.03 2.80
CA GLN A 326 -12.90 24.44 1.81
C GLN A 326 -13.37 24.27 0.37
N LYS A 327 -13.98 25.36 -0.13
CA LYS A 327 -14.33 25.50 -1.55
C LYS A 327 -13.06 25.35 -2.41
N GLY A 328 -13.07 24.40 -3.34
CA GLY A 328 -11.99 24.16 -4.30
C GLY A 328 -11.24 22.85 -4.05
N PHE A 329 -11.07 22.44 -2.79
CA PHE A 329 -10.46 21.16 -2.42
C PHE A 329 -11.46 20.09 -2.01
N ASP A 330 -12.73 20.46 -1.86
CA ASP A 330 -13.87 19.58 -1.63
C ASP A 330 -14.03 18.51 -2.72
N LYS A 331 -13.45 18.68 -3.91
CA LYS A 331 -13.42 17.68 -4.99
C LYS A 331 -12.31 16.62 -4.86
N TYR A 332 -11.46 16.69 -3.84
CA TYR A 332 -10.35 15.74 -3.63
C TYR A 332 -10.51 14.95 -2.32
N PHE A 333 -9.92 13.76 -2.30
CA PHE A 333 -9.44 13.14 -1.08
C PHE A 333 -8.02 13.68 -0.83
N TRP A 334 -7.73 14.18 0.38
CA TRP A 334 -6.45 14.81 0.66
C TRP A 334 -6.12 14.83 2.15
N ALA A 335 -4.84 14.96 2.49
CA ALA A 335 -4.37 15.06 3.85
C ALA A 335 -3.92 16.47 4.20
N PHE A 336 -4.29 16.93 5.39
CA PHE A 336 -3.88 18.24 5.91
C PHE A 336 -2.51 18.20 6.57
N ARG A 337 -2.20 17.11 7.30
CA ARG A 337 -0.92 16.91 8.01
C ARG A 337 -0.72 15.44 8.39
N ASP A 338 0.49 15.09 8.82
CA ASP A 338 0.77 13.90 9.62
C ASP A 338 1.28 14.23 11.02
N LYS A 339 1.08 13.30 11.95
CA LYS A 339 1.72 13.26 13.26
C LYS A 339 2.38 11.91 13.46
N ARG A 340 3.50 11.89 14.16
CA ARG A 340 4.22 10.67 14.53
C ARG A 340 4.33 10.60 16.04
N TYR A 341 4.40 9.40 16.62
CA TYR A 341 4.51 9.24 18.08
C TYR A 341 5.16 7.89 18.42
N PRO A 342 5.95 7.78 19.49
CA PRO A 342 6.60 6.53 19.84
C PRO A 342 5.60 5.50 20.30
N ARG A 343 5.97 4.23 20.09
CA ARG A 343 5.24 3.10 20.65
C ARG A 343 5.41 3.08 22.16
N ILE A 344 4.29 3.03 22.91
CA ILE A 344 4.36 2.60 24.30
C ILE A 344 4.69 1.10 24.30
N SER A 345 5.79 0.73 24.96
CA SER A 345 6.37 -0.61 24.92
C SER A 345 5.63 -1.67 25.75
N THR A 346 4.51 -1.32 26.40
CA THR A 346 3.74 -2.23 27.24
C THR A 346 2.73 -3.03 26.40
N TYR A 347 3.14 -4.22 25.95
CA TYR A 347 2.21 -5.23 25.44
C TYR A 347 1.14 -5.56 26.51
N PRO A 348 -0.16 -5.70 26.18
CA PRO A 348 -0.81 -5.62 24.86
C PRO A 348 -1.38 -4.23 24.50
N LEU A 349 -1.26 -3.24 25.41
CA LEU A 349 -1.82 -1.89 25.26
C LEU A 349 -0.88 -1.03 24.41
N ARG A 350 -1.19 -0.94 23.11
CA ARG A 350 -0.52 0.00 22.19
C ARG A 350 -1.16 1.38 22.31
N ASP A 351 -1.07 1.96 23.50
CA ASP A 351 -1.50 3.34 23.72
C ASP A 351 -0.55 4.29 22.97
N ILE A 352 -1.11 5.43 22.55
CA ILE A 352 -0.33 6.55 22.04
C ILE A 352 0.40 7.18 23.21
N ASP A 353 1.73 7.31 23.12
CA ASP A 353 2.44 8.20 24.03
C ASP A 353 2.15 9.65 23.63
N THR A 354 1.07 10.20 24.20
CA THR A 354 0.72 11.62 23.99
C THR A 354 1.71 12.56 24.65
N ALA A 355 2.60 12.08 25.54
CA ALA A 355 3.62 12.92 26.18
C ALA A 355 4.84 13.15 25.26
N SER A 356 5.03 12.31 24.23
CA SER A 356 6.19 12.36 23.34
C SER A 356 5.76 12.45 21.88
N TYR A 357 5.35 13.62 21.38
CA TYR A 357 5.03 13.73 19.94
C TYR A 357 6.31 13.65 19.08
N GLY A 358 6.38 12.72 18.14
CA GLY A 358 7.41 12.74 17.11
C GLY A 358 7.21 13.92 16.15
N PRO A 359 8.23 14.27 15.34
CA PRO A 359 8.09 15.27 14.28
C PRO A 359 7.07 14.79 13.24
N GLY A 360 6.19 15.70 12.79
CA GLY A 360 5.28 15.48 11.65
C GLY A 360 5.43 16.58 10.60
N TYR A 361 4.52 16.62 9.62
CA TYR A 361 4.46 17.67 8.62
C TYR A 361 3.04 18.20 8.44
N ILE A 362 2.92 19.50 8.19
CA ILE A 362 1.72 20.14 7.64
C ILE A 362 1.92 20.25 6.12
N TYR A 363 0.90 19.87 5.36
CA TYR A 363 0.93 19.88 3.89
C TYR A 363 0.26 21.14 3.36
N GLY A 364 1.07 22.09 2.89
CA GLY A 364 0.63 23.31 2.23
C GLY A 364 0.69 23.20 0.71
N ASN A 365 0.13 24.19 0.03
CA ASN A 365 0.29 24.37 -1.41
C ASN A 365 0.60 25.84 -1.74
N MET A 366 1.20 26.07 -2.90
CA MET A 366 1.58 27.41 -3.39
C MET A 366 0.55 28.03 -4.35
N THR A 367 -0.15 27.23 -5.15
CA THR A 367 -0.99 27.72 -6.27
C THR A 367 -2.49 27.57 -6.04
N ALA A 368 -2.92 26.97 -4.94
CA ALA A 368 -4.30 26.63 -4.63
C ALA A 368 -5.04 25.76 -5.68
N ARG A 369 -4.33 25.23 -6.69
CA ARG A 369 -4.90 24.39 -7.75
C ARG A 369 -5.30 23.02 -7.20
N VAL A 370 -4.46 22.46 -6.34
CA VAL A 370 -4.57 21.14 -5.72
C VAL A 370 -4.15 21.20 -4.24
N PRO A 371 -4.64 20.28 -3.39
CA PRO A 371 -4.18 20.17 -2.02
C PRO A 371 -2.67 19.90 -1.93
N GLY A 372 -2.04 20.26 -0.80
CA GLY A 372 -0.61 20.01 -0.58
C GLY A 372 -0.24 18.54 -0.66
N TYR A 373 -1.07 17.68 -0.05
CA TYR A 373 -0.98 16.23 -0.17
C TYR A 373 -2.30 15.67 -0.72
N ASN A 374 -2.37 15.52 -2.03
CA ASN A 374 -3.54 15.00 -2.75
C ASN A 374 -3.53 13.45 -2.73
N LEU A 375 -4.66 12.81 -2.44
CA LEU A 375 -4.85 11.35 -2.55
C LEU A 375 -5.57 10.94 -3.84
N GLY A 376 -6.14 11.93 -4.54
CA GLY A 376 -6.90 11.75 -5.76
C GLY A 376 -8.17 12.59 -5.76
N PRO A 377 -8.69 12.94 -6.95
CA PRO A 377 -10.03 13.52 -7.05
C PRO A 377 -11.10 12.50 -6.61
N LYS A 378 -12.24 12.99 -6.14
CA LYS A 378 -13.37 12.11 -5.77
C LYS A 378 -13.95 11.37 -6.97
N TYR A 379 -13.90 12.01 -8.14
CA TYR A 379 -14.40 11.46 -9.39
C TYR A 379 -13.34 11.59 -10.48
N ILE A 380 -13.09 10.52 -11.23
CA ILE A 380 -12.29 10.55 -12.47
C ILE A 380 -13.16 10.15 -13.65
N ARG A 381 -13.00 10.85 -14.79
CA ARG A 381 -13.81 10.62 -16.01
C ARG A 381 -13.38 9.40 -16.83
N TYR A 382 -12.16 8.91 -16.61
CA TYR A 382 -11.53 7.89 -17.43
C TYR A 382 -10.89 6.83 -16.54
N SER A 383 -10.58 5.68 -17.15
CA SER A 383 -9.85 4.58 -16.49
C SER A 383 -8.44 4.96 -16.06
N SER A 384 -7.88 6.05 -16.59
CA SER A 384 -6.62 6.63 -16.13
C SER A 384 -6.78 8.12 -15.77
N TYR A 385 -6.11 8.56 -14.71
CA TYR A 385 -5.96 9.96 -14.35
C TYR A 385 -4.49 10.26 -14.07
N LEU A 386 -4.02 11.44 -14.48
CA LEU A 386 -2.67 11.92 -14.24
C LEU A 386 -2.73 13.39 -13.81
N ASP A 387 -2.05 13.69 -12.71
CA ASP A 387 -1.86 15.04 -12.22
C ASP A 387 -0.43 15.23 -11.76
N PHE A 388 0.07 16.44 -11.96
CA PHE A 388 1.44 16.80 -11.66
C PHE A 388 1.44 18.17 -11.00
N ALA A 389 2.13 18.29 -9.87
CA ALA A 389 2.15 19.46 -9.01
C ALA A 389 3.61 19.80 -8.69
N GLU A 390 4.34 20.25 -9.70
CA GLU A 390 5.76 20.59 -9.59
C GLU A 390 5.96 21.89 -8.81
N GLY A 391 6.64 21.81 -7.67
CA GLY A 391 6.83 22.95 -6.76
C GLY A 391 5.53 23.53 -6.20
N ASP A 392 4.40 22.85 -6.40
CA ASP A 392 3.09 23.28 -5.91
C ASP A 392 2.88 22.90 -4.44
N SER A 393 3.60 21.90 -3.92
CA SER A 393 3.45 21.37 -2.57
C SER A 393 4.53 21.86 -1.61
N LEU A 394 4.14 22.05 -0.35
CA LEU A 394 5.01 22.50 0.72
C LEU A 394 4.89 21.56 1.93
N ASN A 395 6.01 20.98 2.33
CA ASN A 395 6.11 20.25 3.59
C ASN A 395 6.67 21.19 4.67
N VAL A 396 5.84 21.52 5.66
CA VAL A 396 6.24 22.37 6.80
C VAL A 396 6.39 21.49 8.04
N PRO A 397 7.60 21.40 8.65
CA PRO A 397 7.78 20.62 9.87
C PRO A 397 6.83 21.08 10.98
N ASP A 398 6.09 20.13 11.53
CA ASP A 398 5.15 20.32 12.63
C ASP A 398 5.91 20.17 13.95
N ARG A 399 6.44 21.29 14.47
CA ARG A 399 7.23 21.31 15.71
C ARG A 399 6.31 21.37 16.92
N GLN A 400 6.60 20.54 17.93
CA GLN A 400 5.80 20.36 19.15
C GLN A 400 5.37 21.64 19.87
N ASN A 401 6.14 22.74 19.73
CA ASN A 401 5.95 23.97 20.51
C ASN A 401 5.51 25.18 19.67
N ASP A 402 5.32 25.05 18.35
CA ASP A 402 4.91 26.21 17.56
C ASP A 402 3.39 26.42 17.71
N GLU A 403 3.02 27.44 18.49
CA GLU A 403 1.65 27.92 18.68
C GLU A 403 0.96 28.37 17.37
N TYR A 404 1.67 28.43 16.24
CA TYR A 404 1.22 28.91 14.93
C TYR A 404 0.91 27.75 13.98
N ASN A 405 -0.14 27.69 13.17
CA ASN A 405 -1.24 28.59 12.90
C ASN A 405 -2.25 27.72 12.12
N CYS A 406 -3.53 27.75 12.49
CA CYS A 406 -4.60 27.28 11.62
C CYS A 406 -4.80 28.20 10.40
N GLU A 407 -3.77 28.94 10.00
CA GLU A 407 -3.87 29.88 8.90
C GLU A 407 -4.07 29.10 7.61
N PRO A 408 -5.00 29.55 6.76
CA PRO A 408 -5.28 28.92 5.49
C PRO A 408 -4.00 28.70 4.72
N ILE A 409 -3.97 27.56 4.03
CA ILE A 409 -2.97 27.21 3.05
C ILE A 409 -2.79 28.42 2.10
N GLY A 410 -1.66 29.13 2.18
CA GLY A 410 -1.43 30.28 1.30
C GLY A 410 -0.25 31.21 1.61
N GLU A 411 0.13 31.47 2.88
CA GLU A 411 0.96 32.67 3.15
C GLU A 411 2.01 32.54 4.28
N LYS A 412 2.76 31.43 4.37
CA LYS A 412 3.99 31.43 5.19
C LYS A 412 5.23 31.71 4.35
N ASP A 413 6.10 32.56 4.90
CA ASP A 413 7.43 32.87 4.39
C ASP A 413 8.15 31.61 3.87
N LYS A 414 8.56 31.66 2.60
CA LYS A 414 9.33 30.63 1.88
C LYS A 414 10.56 30.12 2.67
N ALA A 415 11.00 30.82 3.71
CA ALA A 415 12.22 30.58 4.45
C ALA A 415 12.27 29.28 5.27
N ARG A 416 11.14 28.56 5.48
CA ARG A 416 11.14 27.30 6.27
C ARG A 416 10.45 26.11 5.60
N ALA A 417 9.89 26.28 4.41
CA ALA A 417 9.20 25.22 3.70
C ALA A 417 10.16 24.56 2.69
N PHE A 418 10.09 23.23 2.58
CA PHE A 418 10.78 22.51 1.53
C PHE A 418 9.80 22.36 0.37
N PRO A 419 10.01 23.05 -0.78
CA PRO A 419 9.18 22.84 -1.95
C PRO A 419 9.36 21.39 -2.41
N SER A 420 8.27 20.64 -2.35
CA SER A 420 8.21 19.28 -2.86
C SER A 420 7.44 19.28 -4.18
N SER A 421 7.80 18.33 -5.02
CA SER A 421 7.01 18.02 -6.20
C SER A 421 6.34 16.69 -5.97
N TRP A 422 5.10 16.57 -6.43
CA TRP A 422 4.45 15.28 -6.52
C TRP A 422 3.76 15.07 -7.87
N LYS A 423 3.62 13.80 -8.22
CA LYS A 423 2.84 13.32 -9.36
C LYS A 423 1.92 12.23 -8.86
N ILE A 424 0.67 12.26 -9.31
CA ILE A 424 -0.34 11.24 -8.99
C ILE A 424 -0.83 10.64 -10.29
N ARG A 425 -0.75 9.32 -10.39
CA ARG A 425 -1.35 8.54 -11.46
C ARG A 425 -2.37 7.58 -10.86
N ILE A 426 -3.59 7.57 -11.39
CA ILE A 426 -4.64 6.64 -10.96
C ILE A 426 -5.03 5.78 -12.14
N GLU A 427 -5.16 4.47 -11.93
CA GLU A 427 -5.59 3.50 -12.93
C GLU A 427 -6.62 2.55 -12.36
N LYS A 428 -7.68 2.30 -13.11
CA LYS A 428 -8.71 1.32 -12.78
C LYS A 428 -8.44 -0.01 -13.49
N ASP A 429 -8.97 -1.08 -12.91
CA ASP A 429 -9.00 -2.44 -13.46
C ASP A 429 -7.60 -3.08 -13.60
N VAL A 430 -6.64 -2.58 -12.82
CA VAL A 430 -5.32 -3.21 -12.67
C VAL A 430 -5.51 -4.52 -11.92
N LYS A 431 -5.08 -5.64 -12.53
CA LYS A 431 -5.21 -6.95 -11.89
C LYS A 431 -4.15 -7.09 -10.80
N ILE A 432 -4.58 -7.47 -9.60
CA ILE A 432 -3.67 -7.82 -8.51
C ILE A 432 -3.96 -9.24 -8.04
N HIS A 433 -2.91 -9.89 -7.55
CA HIS A 433 -2.98 -11.19 -6.90
C HIS A 433 -2.51 -11.06 -5.44
N ILE A 434 -3.39 -11.40 -4.51
CA ILE A 434 -3.09 -11.51 -3.08
C ILE A 434 -3.37 -12.94 -2.67
N ASN A 435 -2.39 -13.60 -2.07
CA ASN A 435 -2.49 -14.97 -1.59
C ASN A 435 -1.96 -15.10 -0.16
N ASN A 436 -2.52 -14.26 0.73
CA ASN A 436 -2.22 -14.34 2.15
C ASN A 436 -3.10 -15.41 2.82
N LEU A 437 -2.75 -15.81 4.05
CA LEU A 437 -3.41 -16.92 4.75
C LEU A 437 -4.91 -16.64 4.95
N HIS A 438 -5.25 -15.40 5.30
CA HIS A 438 -6.62 -15.04 5.71
C HIS A 438 -7.37 -14.20 4.67
N PHE A 439 -6.70 -13.74 3.63
CA PHE A 439 -7.31 -13.02 2.53
C PHE A 439 -6.66 -13.43 1.20
N LYS A 440 -7.51 -13.91 0.29
CA LYS A 440 -7.12 -14.29 -1.08
C LYS A 440 -7.95 -13.48 -2.06
N TYR A 441 -7.28 -12.90 -3.04
CA TYR A 441 -7.93 -12.08 -4.05
C TYR A 441 -7.18 -12.17 -5.37
N PHE A 442 -7.90 -12.42 -6.45
CA PHE A 442 -7.40 -12.29 -7.81
C PHE A 442 -8.46 -11.55 -8.63
N GLY A 443 -8.19 -10.29 -8.95
CA GLY A 443 -9.21 -9.45 -9.56
C GLY A 443 -8.76 -8.03 -9.83
N PRO A 444 -9.68 -7.19 -10.35
CA PRO A 444 -9.40 -5.79 -10.65
C PRO A 444 -9.22 -4.97 -9.36
N ALA A 445 -8.36 -3.97 -9.43
CA ALA A 445 -8.13 -2.98 -8.38
C ALA A 445 -7.93 -1.60 -9.00
N LEU A 446 -8.17 -0.57 -8.21
CA LEU A 446 -7.73 0.79 -8.48
C LEU A 446 -6.28 0.94 -8.00
N ARG A 447 -5.33 1.24 -8.88
CA ARG A 447 -3.95 1.61 -8.51
C ARG A 447 -3.84 3.13 -8.44
N ILE A 448 -3.19 3.65 -7.42
CA ILE A 448 -2.77 5.05 -7.30
C ILE A 448 -1.26 5.04 -7.10
N ASP A 449 -0.51 5.56 -8.07
CA ASP A 449 0.92 5.82 -7.91
C ASP A 449 1.14 7.26 -7.42
N TYR A 450 1.79 7.38 -6.27
CA TYR A 450 2.31 8.62 -5.71
C TYR A 450 3.80 8.67 -5.97
N PHE A 451 4.24 9.72 -6.66
CA PHE A 451 5.64 10.03 -6.83
C PHE A 451 5.95 11.30 -6.05
N GLU A 452 6.94 11.26 -5.17
CA GLU A 452 7.34 12.38 -4.31
C GLU A 452 8.86 12.60 -4.42
N GLY A 453 9.29 13.86 -4.50
CA GLY A 453 10.70 14.20 -4.57
C GLY A 453 10.95 15.70 -4.63
N GLY A 454 12.21 16.08 -4.77
CA GLY A 454 12.60 17.48 -4.91
C GLY A 454 12.28 18.04 -6.31
N THR A 455 12.39 19.36 -6.49
CA THR A 455 12.07 20.01 -7.78
C THR A 455 13.34 20.20 -8.62
N PRO A 456 13.38 19.80 -9.90
CA PRO A 456 12.35 19.09 -10.66
C PRO A 456 12.28 17.60 -10.29
N LEU A 457 11.05 17.07 -10.18
CA LEU A 457 10.74 15.75 -9.58
C LEU A 457 11.65 14.62 -10.05
N GLU A 458 11.95 14.60 -11.35
CA GLU A 458 12.55 13.46 -12.02
C GLU A 458 14.08 13.55 -12.15
N GLN A 459 14.64 14.76 -12.03
CA GLN A 459 16.08 15.00 -12.15
C GLN A 459 16.72 15.28 -10.79
N ASN A 460 15.91 15.36 -9.73
CA ASN A 460 16.39 15.67 -8.41
C ASN A 460 17.20 14.49 -7.86
N ILE A 461 18.49 14.75 -7.63
CA ILE A 461 19.49 13.80 -7.08
C ILE A 461 19.38 13.61 -5.56
N ASP A 462 18.60 14.46 -4.88
CA ASP A 462 18.45 14.50 -3.42
C ASP A 462 17.32 13.58 -2.93
N GLY A 463 16.56 12.97 -3.84
CA GLY A 463 15.61 11.91 -3.51
C GLY A 463 14.38 11.87 -4.41
N PHE A 464 14.02 10.65 -4.80
CA PHE A 464 12.74 10.34 -5.42
C PHE A 464 12.12 9.07 -4.80
N LEU A 465 10.83 9.15 -4.46
CA LEU A 465 10.03 8.08 -3.86
C LEU A 465 8.87 7.77 -4.80
N ARG A 466 8.62 6.47 -5.05
CA ARG A 466 7.38 5.98 -5.65
C ARG A 466 6.67 5.09 -4.64
N GLU A 467 5.40 5.36 -4.41
CA GLU A 467 4.47 4.46 -3.73
C GLU A 467 3.29 4.10 -4.66
N SER A 468 3.04 2.81 -4.84
CA SER A 468 1.89 2.29 -5.61
C SER A 468 0.87 1.67 -4.66
N TRP A 469 -0.27 2.34 -4.50
CA TRP A 469 -1.36 1.95 -3.60
C TRP A 469 -2.47 1.29 -4.39
N PHE A 470 -2.87 0.09 -4.02
CA PHE A 470 -3.92 -0.67 -4.71
C PHE A 470 -5.13 -0.79 -3.81
N PHE A 471 -6.30 -0.40 -4.34
CA PHE A 471 -7.57 -0.45 -3.63
C PHE A 471 -8.52 -1.41 -4.33
N ILE A 472 -9.19 -2.25 -3.54
CA ILE A 472 -10.27 -3.13 -4.01
C ILE A 472 -11.59 -2.45 -3.66
N GLU A 473 -12.52 -2.42 -4.62
CA GLU A 473 -13.86 -1.84 -4.42
C GLU A 473 -14.57 -2.51 -3.24
N ASN A 474 -15.17 -1.72 -2.34
CA ASN A 474 -15.83 -2.18 -1.10
C ASN A 474 -14.95 -2.95 -0.10
N VAL A 475 -13.63 -3.01 -0.32
CA VAL A 475 -12.67 -3.59 0.64
C VAL A 475 -11.74 -2.51 1.18
N GLY A 476 -11.31 -1.56 0.35
CA GLY A 476 -10.36 -0.52 0.74
C GLY A 476 -8.95 -0.75 0.22
N LEU A 477 -7.98 -0.17 0.92
CA LEU A 477 -6.56 -0.32 0.62
C LEU A 477 -6.15 -1.80 0.81
N ALA A 478 -5.66 -2.41 -0.26
CA ALA A 478 -5.34 -3.84 -0.32
C ALA A 478 -3.84 -4.11 -0.43
N LYS A 479 -3.08 -3.20 -1.05
CA LYS A 479 -1.63 -3.35 -1.20
C LYS A 479 -0.95 -1.98 -1.29
N ILE A 480 0.25 -1.84 -0.77
CA ILE A 480 1.17 -0.74 -1.12
C ILE A 480 2.53 -1.36 -1.49
N GLN A 481 3.11 -0.86 -2.58
CA GLN A 481 4.47 -1.15 -2.97
C GLN A 481 5.26 0.15 -2.97
N VAL A 482 6.47 0.14 -2.42
CA VAL A 482 7.30 1.34 -2.29
C VAL A 482 8.69 1.09 -2.84
N LYS A 483 9.23 2.06 -3.58
CA LYS A 483 10.61 2.06 -4.02
C LYS A 483 11.23 3.46 -3.93
N HIS A 484 12.46 3.49 -3.46
CA HIS A 484 13.30 4.68 -3.33
C HIS A 484 14.29 4.72 -4.49
N PHE A 485 14.54 5.92 -4.99
CA PHE A 485 15.46 6.22 -6.08
C PHE A 485 16.26 7.49 -5.77
N ASN A 486 17.28 7.79 -6.58
CA ASN A 486 18.06 9.04 -6.53
C ASN A 486 18.50 9.39 -5.09
N ASN A 487 19.10 8.46 -4.36
CA ASN A 487 19.57 8.69 -2.97
C ASN A 487 18.49 9.07 -1.94
N TYR A 488 17.19 8.87 -2.21
CA TYR A 488 16.13 9.25 -1.27
C TYR A 488 16.39 8.68 0.13
N GLY A 489 16.40 9.58 1.13
CA GLY A 489 16.63 9.22 2.54
C GLY A 489 18.08 8.89 2.91
N ALA A 490 19.07 9.21 2.06
CA ALA A 490 20.49 8.89 2.29
C ALA A 490 20.74 7.41 2.65
N ILE A 491 19.88 6.52 2.14
CA ILE A 491 19.94 5.11 2.48
C ILE A 491 21.17 4.50 1.80
N ASN A 492 22.24 4.34 2.57
CA ASN A 492 23.36 3.48 2.22
C ASN A 492 22.86 2.04 2.36
N LEU A 493 22.29 1.50 1.29
CA LEU A 493 21.62 0.20 1.30
C LEU A 493 22.60 -0.95 1.60
N TYR A 494 23.91 -0.79 1.40
CA TYR A 494 24.86 -1.90 1.52
C TYR A 494 26.03 -1.57 2.44
N SER A 495 25.97 -2.05 3.67
CA SER A 495 27.01 -1.86 4.69
C SER A 495 28.19 -2.82 4.54
N GLN A 496 28.75 -3.05 3.33
CA GLN A 496 30.04 -3.75 3.15
C GLN A 496 30.72 -3.33 1.83
N GLY A 497 31.40 -2.18 1.84
CA GLY A 497 32.46 -1.86 0.87
C GLY A 497 32.07 -1.58 -0.59
N SER A 498 30.78 -1.54 -0.94
CA SER A 498 30.30 -1.00 -2.22
C SER A 498 29.24 0.06 -1.94
N GLU A 499 29.59 1.32 -2.23
CA GLU A 499 28.70 2.48 -2.16
C GLU A 499 27.60 2.34 -3.23
N GLN A 500 26.61 1.49 -3.00
CA GLN A 500 25.42 1.44 -3.84
C GLN A 500 24.27 2.13 -3.12
N PHE A 501 24.10 3.39 -3.49
CA PHE A 501 22.94 4.21 -3.15
C PHE A 501 21.67 3.65 -3.83
N ALA A 502 20.49 4.11 -3.40
CA ALA A 502 19.25 3.88 -4.14
C ALA A 502 19.50 4.21 -5.63
N PRO A 503 19.15 3.31 -6.57
CA PRO A 503 19.49 3.50 -7.97
C PRO A 503 18.89 4.80 -8.49
N ASN A 504 19.54 5.43 -9.47
CA ASN A 504 18.87 6.54 -10.12
C ASN A 504 17.57 6.03 -10.74
N CYS A 505 16.50 6.82 -10.64
CA CYS A 505 15.22 6.52 -11.23
C CYS A 505 15.35 6.16 -12.71
N ILE A 506 16.22 6.89 -13.42
CA ILE A 506 16.49 6.70 -14.85
C ILE A 506 17.07 5.29 -15.14
N ASP A 507 17.83 4.72 -14.21
CA ASP A 507 18.53 3.44 -14.34
C ASP A 507 17.70 2.23 -13.85
N ASP A 508 16.52 2.46 -13.28
CA ASP A 508 15.72 1.42 -12.64
C ASP A 508 14.37 1.22 -13.36
N VAL A 509 14.08 -0.04 -13.73
CA VAL A 509 12.88 -0.40 -14.48
C VAL A 509 11.57 -0.11 -13.73
N ASP A 510 11.61 -0.06 -12.40
CA ASP A 510 10.43 0.16 -11.58
C ASP A 510 10.11 1.64 -11.39
N CYS A 511 10.95 2.57 -11.85
CA CYS A 511 10.70 3.99 -11.57
C CYS A 511 9.39 4.47 -12.21
N TRP A 512 9.16 4.10 -13.48
CA TRP A 512 8.01 4.57 -14.26
C TRP A 512 7.13 3.45 -14.82
N SER A 513 7.36 2.22 -14.39
CA SER A 513 6.59 1.06 -14.84
C SER A 513 5.13 1.08 -14.41
N ASP A 514 4.31 0.32 -15.14
CA ASP A 514 2.97 0.02 -14.67
C ASP A 514 3.06 -0.87 -13.42
N TYR A 515 4.01 -1.81 -13.37
CA TYR A 515 4.19 -2.72 -12.22
C TYR A 515 5.55 -2.58 -11.56
N MET A 516 5.58 -2.55 -10.23
CA MET A 516 6.82 -2.58 -9.47
C MET A 516 7.25 -4.04 -9.26
N LEU A 517 8.27 -4.46 -10.01
CA LEU A 517 8.84 -5.82 -9.98
C LEU A 517 9.66 -6.05 -8.71
N TYR A 518 10.45 -5.04 -8.31
CA TYR A 518 11.39 -5.13 -7.19
C TYR A 518 11.12 -4.00 -6.17
N PRO A 519 9.97 -4.03 -5.47
CA PRO A 519 9.69 -3.07 -4.41
C PRO A 519 10.73 -3.15 -3.31
N ASN A 520 11.11 -2.01 -2.74
CA ASN A 520 11.88 -1.98 -1.49
C ASN A 520 11.01 -2.37 -0.29
N ILE A 521 9.74 -2.02 -0.29
CA ILE A 521 8.78 -2.38 0.75
C ILE A 521 7.49 -2.81 0.08
N GLU A 522 6.89 -3.88 0.59
CA GLU A 522 5.56 -4.33 0.20
C GLU A 522 4.70 -4.50 1.45
N ILE A 523 3.50 -3.93 1.44
CA ILE A 523 2.44 -4.26 2.38
C ILE A 523 1.26 -4.84 1.62
N THR A 524 0.79 -5.99 2.07
CA THR A 524 -0.29 -6.72 1.41
C THR A 524 -1.33 -7.10 2.45
N LEU A 525 -2.61 -6.86 2.13
CA LEU A 525 -3.73 -7.09 3.03
C LEU A 525 -3.80 -8.55 3.45
N ASP A 526 -3.84 -8.79 4.75
CA ASP A 526 -4.09 -10.11 5.33
C ASP A 526 -5.52 -10.20 5.86
N LYS A 527 -6.03 -9.15 6.52
CA LYS A 527 -7.40 -9.11 7.07
C LYS A 527 -7.96 -7.69 7.03
N TYR A 528 -9.27 -7.57 6.91
CA TYR A 528 -9.97 -6.29 7.09
C TYR A 528 -11.28 -6.50 7.85
N PHE A 529 -11.71 -5.46 8.56
CA PHE A 529 -12.89 -5.45 9.40
C PHE A 529 -13.69 -4.18 9.12
N VAL A 530 -14.93 -4.38 8.69
CA VAL A 530 -15.88 -3.30 8.44
C VAL A 530 -16.75 -3.17 9.68
N ASN A 531 -16.38 -2.25 10.57
CA ASN A 531 -16.99 -2.10 11.90
C ASN A 531 -17.91 -0.89 12.01
N ASN A 532 -18.47 -0.46 10.88
CA ASN A 532 -19.15 0.83 10.74
C ASN A 532 -20.68 0.74 10.71
N GLU A 533 -21.24 -0.44 10.95
CA GLU A 533 -22.69 -0.59 11.03
C GLU A 533 -23.20 0.16 12.27
N ARG A 534 -24.04 1.17 12.04
CA ARG A 534 -24.74 1.86 13.12
C ARG A 534 -25.49 0.86 13.98
N GLY A 535 -25.29 0.93 15.29
CA GLY A 535 -25.91 -0.01 16.22
C GLY A 535 -25.23 -1.38 16.26
N LEU A 536 -24.02 -1.53 15.71
CA LEU A 536 -23.22 -2.74 15.88
C LEU A 536 -23.12 -3.08 17.37
N LYS A 537 -23.72 -4.21 17.74
CA LYS A 537 -23.75 -4.72 19.11
C LYS A 537 -22.97 -6.02 19.15
N LEU A 538 -21.87 -6.01 19.89
CA LEU A 538 -21.10 -7.22 20.11
C LEU A 538 -21.87 -8.17 21.02
N ASN A 539 -21.71 -9.46 20.77
CA ASN A 539 -22.10 -10.50 21.69
C ASN A 539 -20.84 -11.07 22.32
N ALA A 540 -20.87 -11.24 23.63
CA ALA A 540 -19.73 -11.74 24.38
C ALA A 540 -20.05 -13.05 25.08
N GLU A 541 -19.11 -13.97 25.07
CA GLU A 541 -19.10 -15.15 25.92
C GLU A 541 -17.73 -15.25 26.59
N ILE A 542 -17.67 -15.82 27.79
CA ILE A 542 -16.44 -16.00 28.55
C ILE A 542 -16.31 -17.45 29.01
N ARG A 543 -15.07 -17.87 29.24
CA ARG A 543 -14.75 -19.13 29.89
C ARG A 543 -13.50 -19.03 30.72
N LYS A 544 -13.35 -19.90 31.71
CA LYS A 544 -12.05 -20.10 32.36
C LYS A 544 -11.04 -20.56 31.32
N MET A 545 -9.80 -20.07 31.38
CA MET A 545 -8.74 -20.47 30.44
C MET A 545 -8.62 -22.00 30.39
N ASN A 546 -8.53 -22.55 29.18
CA ASN A 546 -8.54 -24.00 28.88
C ASN A 546 -9.85 -24.77 29.17
N ALA A 547 -10.94 -24.12 29.58
CA ALA A 547 -12.24 -24.78 29.66
C ALA A 547 -12.79 -25.09 28.25
N SER A 548 -13.58 -26.15 28.12
CA SER A 548 -14.09 -26.59 26.81
C SER A 548 -15.17 -25.68 26.23
N GLU A 549 -15.93 -24.97 27.06
CA GLU A 549 -17.15 -24.27 26.64
C GLU A 549 -17.13 -22.79 27.03
N PHE A 550 -17.60 -21.96 26.09
CA PHE A 550 -17.88 -20.54 26.28
C PHE A 550 -19.33 -20.35 26.76
N GLY A 551 -19.55 -19.39 27.66
CA GLY A 551 -20.89 -19.09 28.17
C GLY A 551 -21.05 -17.65 28.65
N LYS A 552 -22.24 -17.32 29.15
CA LYS A 552 -22.52 -16.00 29.75
C LYS A 552 -22.04 -15.86 31.19
N ARG A 553 -21.48 -16.93 31.76
CA ARG A 553 -20.98 -16.97 33.12
C ARG A 553 -19.68 -17.78 33.20
N ALA A 554 -18.67 -17.24 33.88
CA ALA A 554 -17.47 -17.98 34.26
C ALA A 554 -17.24 -17.85 35.77
N VAL A 555 -16.79 -18.94 36.40
CA VAL A 555 -16.39 -18.98 37.80
C VAL A 555 -14.88 -19.21 37.85
N LEU A 556 -14.18 -18.31 38.53
CA LEU A 556 -12.73 -18.31 38.68
C LEU A 556 -12.37 -18.31 40.16
N LYS A 557 -11.27 -18.98 40.50
CA LYS A 557 -10.57 -18.80 41.78
C LYS A 557 -9.56 -17.66 41.64
N LYS A 558 -9.11 -17.10 42.76
CA LYS A 558 -7.98 -16.14 42.73
C LYS A 558 -6.77 -16.78 42.02
N GLY A 559 -6.22 -16.05 41.05
CA GLY A 559 -5.11 -16.54 40.22
C GLY A 559 -5.52 -17.34 38.98
N ASP A 560 -6.81 -17.61 38.76
CA ASP A 560 -7.26 -18.06 37.44
C ASP A 560 -7.26 -16.89 36.43
N THR A 561 -7.38 -17.24 35.15
CA THR A 561 -7.61 -16.30 34.04
C THR A 561 -8.83 -16.75 33.23
N TYR A 562 -9.39 -15.83 32.44
CA TYR A 562 -10.48 -16.15 31.51
C TYR A 562 -10.12 -15.75 30.08
N GLU A 563 -10.78 -16.43 29.15
CA GLU A 563 -10.82 -16.10 27.73
C GLU A 563 -12.19 -15.51 27.42
N VAL A 564 -12.23 -14.46 26.60
CA VAL A 564 -13.47 -13.89 26.05
C VAL A 564 -13.59 -14.20 24.57
N GLN A 565 -14.77 -14.54 24.08
CA GLN A 565 -15.09 -14.66 22.66
C GLN A 565 -16.11 -13.60 22.26
N LEU A 566 -15.84 -12.86 21.18
CA LEU A 566 -16.73 -11.80 20.67
C LEU A 566 -17.24 -12.11 19.26
N TYR A 567 -18.49 -11.77 18.99
CA TYR A 567 -19.12 -11.97 17.66
C TYR A 567 -20.23 -10.97 17.37
N THR A 568 -20.40 -10.59 16.11
CA THR A 568 -21.35 -9.54 15.67
C THR A 568 -22.78 -10.08 15.47
N ASN A 569 -22.94 -11.34 15.03
CA ASN A 569 -24.23 -11.98 14.81
C ASN A 569 -24.42 -13.25 15.68
N LYS A 570 -25.51 -13.33 16.48
CA LYS A 570 -25.81 -14.50 17.33
C LYS A 570 -26.04 -15.79 16.53
N LYS A 571 -26.57 -15.71 15.31
CA LYS A 571 -26.93 -16.90 14.50
C LYS A 571 -25.74 -17.49 13.77
N GLU A 572 -24.90 -16.64 13.21
CA GLU A 572 -23.78 -17.04 12.34
C GLU A 572 -22.44 -17.11 13.10
N LYS A 573 -22.38 -16.54 14.32
CA LYS A 573 -21.16 -16.41 15.12
C LYS A 573 -20.00 -15.81 14.34
N ASP A 574 -20.30 -14.81 13.51
CA ASP A 574 -19.29 -14.03 12.79
C ASP A 574 -18.34 -13.41 13.80
N GLN A 575 -17.11 -13.94 13.81
CA GLN A 575 -16.13 -13.63 14.82
C GLN A 575 -15.72 -12.16 14.70
N TYR A 576 -15.74 -11.46 15.83
CA TYR A 576 -15.21 -10.11 15.88
C TYR A 576 -13.71 -10.14 16.17
N ILE A 577 -12.94 -9.49 15.31
CA ILE A 577 -11.50 -9.29 15.50
C ILE A 577 -11.27 -7.78 15.42
N GLY A 578 -10.57 -7.23 16.40
CA GLY A 578 -10.44 -5.79 16.50
C GLY A 578 -10.20 -5.33 17.93
N TYR A 579 -10.11 -4.02 18.10
CA TYR A 579 -10.08 -3.44 19.43
C TYR A 579 -11.47 -3.32 20.01
N VAL A 580 -11.55 -3.57 21.31
CA VAL A 580 -12.74 -3.34 22.10
C VAL A 580 -12.43 -2.48 23.31
N GLU A 581 -13.45 -1.74 23.72
CA GLU A 581 -13.52 -1.14 25.03
C GLU A 581 -14.19 -2.13 25.96
N ILE A 582 -13.63 -2.30 27.16
CA ILE A 582 -14.15 -3.16 28.21
C ILE A 582 -14.65 -2.31 29.36
N ARG A 583 -15.82 -2.67 29.89
CA ARG A 583 -16.38 -2.14 31.13
C ARG A 583 -16.70 -3.29 32.06
N MET A 584 -16.18 -3.25 33.28
CA MET A 584 -16.47 -4.21 34.34
C MET A 584 -17.05 -3.48 35.54
N THR A 585 -18.23 -3.93 35.99
CA THR A 585 -18.90 -3.40 37.18
C THR A 585 -19.04 -4.48 38.26
N ASN A 586 -18.99 -4.08 39.54
CA ASN A 586 -19.34 -4.99 40.64
C ASN A 586 -20.87 -5.17 40.76
N SER A 587 -21.32 -5.91 41.77
CA SER A 587 -22.73 -6.11 42.10
C SER A 587 -23.49 -4.84 42.49
N SER A 588 -22.80 -3.81 42.97
CA SER A 588 -23.38 -2.50 43.30
C SER A 588 -23.56 -1.60 42.07
N GLY A 589 -23.01 -2.00 40.93
CA GLY A 589 -22.98 -1.21 39.69
C GLY A 589 -21.76 -0.28 39.56
N ASP A 590 -20.85 -0.29 40.52
CA ASP A 590 -19.63 0.53 40.47
C ASP A 590 -18.70 0.01 39.39
N ILE A 591 -18.13 0.91 38.58
CA ILE A 591 -17.13 0.56 37.57
C ILE A 591 -15.80 0.24 38.28
N ILE A 592 -15.38 -1.03 38.22
CA ILE A 592 -14.12 -1.51 38.81
C ILE A 592 -12.98 -1.48 37.78
N LYS A 593 -13.33 -1.64 36.50
CA LYS A 593 -12.39 -1.48 35.38
C LYS A 593 -13.11 -0.87 34.20
N GLN A 594 -12.46 0.13 33.61
CA GLN A 594 -12.75 0.59 32.27
C GLN A 594 -11.42 0.63 31.52
N GLY A 595 -11.35 -0.09 30.41
CA GLY A 595 -10.14 -0.21 29.60
C GLY A 595 -10.46 0.01 28.14
N LYS A 596 -9.59 0.72 27.45
CA LYS A 596 -9.58 0.83 25.99
C LYS A 596 -8.59 -0.21 25.45
N TRP A 597 -8.61 -0.45 24.13
CA TRP A 597 -7.52 -1.17 23.44
C TRP A 597 -7.32 -2.65 23.79
N GLN A 598 -8.33 -3.37 24.25
CA GLN A 598 -8.24 -4.83 24.31
C GLN A 598 -8.34 -5.39 22.88
N TRP A 599 -7.27 -6.03 22.40
CA TRP A 599 -7.25 -6.65 21.07
C TRP A 599 -7.86 -8.04 21.14
N ILE A 600 -8.89 -8.30 20.33
CA ILE A 600 -9.37 -9.65 20.04
C ILE A 600 -8.60 -10.18 18.84
N ASP A 601 -7.85 -11.27 19.04
CA ASP A 601 -7.04 -11.87 17.99
C ASP A 601 -7.86 -12.78 17.06
N ASP A 602 -7.16 -13.42 16.13
CA ASP A 602 -7.75 -14.30 15.13
C ASP A 602 -8.14 -15.68 15.64
N LYS A 603 -7.79 -16.00 16.88
CA LYS A 603 -8.35 -17.14 17.59
C LYS A 603 -9.66 -16.77 18.27
N ASN A 604 -10.11 -15.54 18.08
CA ASN A 604 -11.32 -14.97 18.65
C ASN A 604 -11.30 -15.04 20.18
N PHE A 605 -10.13 -14.80 20.78
CA PHE A 605 -10.09 -14.53 22.21
C PHE A 605 -9.10 -13.46 22.62
N ALA A 606 -9.46 -12.77 23.71
CA ALA A 606 -8.51 -11.99 24.49
C ALA A 606 -8.34 -12.63 25.86
N ASN A 607 -7.10 -12.62 26.34
CA ASN A 607 -6.75 -13.00 27.69
C ASN A 607 -6.69 -11.76 28.57
N GLU A 608 -7.38 -11.79 29.70
CA GLU A 608 -7.11 -10.81 30.74
C GLU A 608 -5.82 -11.11 31.50
N SER A 609 -5.15 -10.05 31.94
CA SER A 609 -3.93 -10.19 32.73
C SER A 609 -4.22 -10.92 34.03
N TYR A 610 -3.46 -11.99 34.30
CA TYR A 610 -3.45 -12.69 35.59
C TYR A 610 -3.39 -11.71 36.77
N GLN A 611 -2.52 -10.70 36.69
CA GLN A 611 -2.31 -9.72 37.76
C GLN A 611 -3.57 -8.90 38.05
N PHE A 612 -4.39 -8.64 37.03
CA PHE A 612 -5.64 -7.93 37.23
C PHE A 612 -6.63 -8.81 37.98
N ILE A 613 -6.83 -10.06 37.54
CA ILE A 613 -7.77 -10.99 38.16
C ILE A 613 -7.36 -11.34 39.59
N SER A 614 -6.07 -11.54 39.87
CA SER A 614 -5.58 -11.83 41.22
C SER A 614 -5.86 -10.72 42.24
N ASN A 615 -5.98 -9.49 41.77
CA ASN A 615 -6.23 -8.31 42.60
C ASN A 615 -7.73 -7.99 42.76
N LEU A 616 -8.62 -8.68 42.04
CA LEU A 616 -10.06 -8.50 42.21
C LEU A 616 -10.52 -9.08 43.56
N PRO A 617 -11.37 -8.35 44.32
CA PRO A 617 -12.08 -8.92 45.46
C PRO A 617 -12.92 -10.15 45.08
N ILE A 618 -13.19 -11.02 46.05
CA ILE A 618 -14.18 -12.09 45.89
C ILE A 618 -15.54 -11.43 45.65
N GLY A 619 -16.27 -11.90 44.65
CA GLY A 619 -17.56 -11.32 44.30
C GLY A 619 -18.00 -11.63 42.88
N GLN A 620 -19.11 -11.02 42.50
CA GLN A 620 -19.68 -11.11 41.17
C GLN A 620 -19.49 -9.79 40.42
N TYR A 621 -19.08 -9.91 39.16
CA TYR A 621 -18.82 -8.80 38.25
C TYR A 621 -19.62 -8.97 36.97
N GLN A 622 -20.11 -7.87 36.42
CA GLN A 622 -20.68 -7.81 35.07
C GLN A 622 -19.66 -7.20 34.13
N ILE A 623 -19.43 -7.84 33.00
CA ILE A 623 -18.47 -7.39 31.99
C ILE A 623 -19.20 -7.14 30.67
N GLN A 624 -18.91 -6.01 30.05
CA GLN A 624 -19.44 -5.63 28.76
C GLN A 624 -18.30 -5.19 27.83
N TRP A 625 -18.50 -5.39 26.54
CA TRP A 625 -17.59 -4.96 25.49
C TRP A 625 -18.32 -4.18 24.41
N ARG A 626 -17.63 -3.24 23.78
CA ARG A 626 -18.07 -2.61 22.53
C ARG A 626 -16.88 -2.41 21.61
N VAL A 627 -17.13 -2.23 20.31
CA VAL A 627 -16.08 -1.85 19.37
C VAL A 627 -15.41 -0.58 19.86
N TRP A 628 -14.08 -0.59 19.92
CA TRP A 628 -13.32 0.61 20.26
C TRP A 628 -13.00 1.39 18.99
N ILE A 629 -13.56 2.59 18.88
CA ILE A 629 -13.19 3.57 17.87
C ILE A 629 -12.17 4.52 18.50
N PRO A 630 -10.93 4.57 18.01
CA PRO A 630 -9.90 5.39 18.61
C PRO A 630 -10.32 6.85 18.59
N ASN A 631 -10.14 7.50 19.74
CA ASN A 631 -10.67 8.83 19.96
C ASN A 631 -9.70 9.75 20.72
N GLU A 632 -8.41 9.39 20.79
CA GLU A 632 -7.41 10.21 21.47
C GLU A 632 -7.42 11.64 20.92
N GLN A 633 -7.55 12.60 21.82
CA GLN A 633 -7.49 14.02 21.48
C GLN A 633 -6.02 14.45 21.49
N PHE A 634 -5.59 15.10 20.42
CA PHE A 634 -4.30 15.76 20.40
C PHE A 634 -4.50 17.26 20.55
N ILE A 635 -3.41 17.97 20.86
CA ILE A 635 -3.38 19.43 20.96
C ILE A 635 -4.07 20.06 19.73
N LYS A 636 -5.04 20.96 19.99
CA LYS A 636 -5.86 21.71 19.00
C LYS A 636 -6.82 20.87 18.15
N GLU A 637 -7.13 19.64 18.58
CA GLU A 637 -8.22 18.85 18.01
C GLU A 637 -9.44 18.92 18.93
N GLU A 638 -10.61 19.03 18.34
CA GLU A 638 -11.88 18.88 19.06
C GLU A 638 -12.62 17.67 18.49
N LEU A 639 -13.33 16.92 19.32
CA LEU A 639 -14.16 15.82 18.86
C LEU A 639 -15.40 16.40 18.15
N VAL A 640 -15.64 16.00 16.89
CA VAL A 640 -16.85 16.40 16.14
C VAL A 640 -18.00 15.55 16.63
N THR A 641 -18.54 15.92 17.80
CA THR A 641 -19.67 15.28 18.51
C THR A 641 -19.50 13.78 18.84
N ASN A 642 -20.07 13.33 19.95
CA ASN A 642 -20.01 11.93 20.41
C ASN A 642 -20.79 10.93 19.55
N THR A 643 -21.34 11.34 18.39
CA THR A 643 -22.30 10.53 17.63
C THR A 643 -21.80 9.13 17.35
N TYR A 644 -20.51 8.95 17.08
CA TYR A 644 -19.96 7.61 16.83
C TYR A 644 -19.78 6.76 18.09
N GLU A 645 -19.39 7.34 19.23
CA GLU A 645 -19.28 6.57 20.48
C GLU A 645 -20.65 6.17 21.03
N ASP A 646 -21.67 6.98 20.76
CA ASP A 646 -23.06 6.70 21.11
C ASP A 646 -23.71 5.73 20.11
N GLU A 647 -23.19 5.61 18.88
CA GLU A 647 -23.69 4.71 17.84
C GLU A 647 -23.20 3.25 17.99
N VAL A 648 -22.14 2.99 18.77
CA VAL A 648 -21.68 1.62 19.07
C VAL A 648 -22.26 1.13 20.40
N SER A 649 -23.00 0.03 20.34
CA SER A 649 -23.69 -0.52 21.52
C SER A 649 -22.78 -1.41 22.36
N TRP A 650 -22.89 -1.29 23.68
CA TRP A 650 -22.34 -2.28 24.62
C TRP A 650 -22.99 -3.65 24.42
N SER A 651 -22.20 -4.70 24.57
CA SER A 651 -22.68 -6.07 24.57
C SER A 651 -23.67 -6.30 25.70
N ASP A 652 -24.46 -7.37 25.57
CA ASP A 652 -25.13 -7.94 26.74
C ASP A 652 -24.07 -8.26 27.81
N PRO A 653 -24.34 -7.97 29.10
CA PRO A 653 -23.38 -8.25 30.16
C PRO A 653 -23.17 -9.76 30.32
N VAL A 654 -21.92 -10.15 30.60
CA VAL A 654 -21.57 -11.49 31.04
C VAL A 654 -21.12 -11.45 32.50
N THR A 655 -21.36 -12.54 33.22
CA THR A 655 -21.11 -12.62 34.65
C THR A 655 -19.78 -13.33 34.94
N LEU A 656 -18.86 -12.64 35.58
CA LEU A 656 -17.64 -13.22 36.14
C LEU A 656 -17.79 -13.37 37.65
N VAL A 657 -17.55 -14.56 38.19
CA VAL A 657 -17.57 -14.81 39.64
C VAL A 657 -16.15 -15.14 40.10
N ILE A 658 -15.65 -14.41 41.08
CA ILE A 658 -14.38 -14.70 41.77
C ILE A 658 -14.69 -15.34 43.12
N GLU A 659 -14.28 -16.58 43.31
CA GLU A 659 -14.44 -17.36 44.54
C GLU A 659 -13.13 -17.43 45.34
N SER A 660 -13.24 -17.76 46.63
CA SER A 660 -12.09 -18.16 47.43
C SER A 660 -11.50 -19.48 46.90
N GLU A 661 -10.23 -19.73 47.22
CA GLU A 661 -9.53 -20.97 46.84
C GLU A 661 -10.24 -22.26 47.29
#